data_AF-A0A7X7QW02-F1
#
_entry.id   AF-A0A7X7QW02-F1
#
_cell.length_a   1.000
_cell.length_b   1.000
_cell.length_c   1.000
_cell.angle_alpha   90.00
_cell.angle_beta   90.00
_cell.angle_gamma   90.00
#
_symmetry.space_group_name_H-M   'P 1'
#
loop_
_entity.id
_entity.type
_entity.pdbx_description
1 polymer ?
#
loop_
_entity_poly.entity_id
_entity_poly.type
_entity_poly.pdbx_seq_one_letter_code
_entity_poly.pdbx_strand_id
1 'polypeptide(L)'
;MNRLQSIYNETDGNEISPLGYIPKTPLTSRFVSPWDTSGWYAVRCNFKKGILMYSNSDDYVKQIDEGYEGADYIQTFNSKEINLIDHPELDFFVETYSEVTVAVEENCKPQWLKSWIDTKRSLISSKGVKYLLYSKEYTKGAHVNIPGFETDHNHYIVIVKPLSNKEKFHELPKINYSANTLPALKKRIYKSHLVEVFNDKTDGIFAEEYQPFGCCSILKDKNDKKNRYLALETTDKSNIAYVTKPIGATLKYPTVFECKLNISKHAITKVLLVNSQSEKCTGVLLNSDGYVYSIDKKKKICPFAAETNLTLKITIDTDNHTFDVWLNHIKQAENIPYDSDGLNTINFHLESNKSLSYVYIDNIYIYDDTQIYAVNETFEKDQLLNWASNNPMSIEAYPFDKDRSLAISGRNGSAYATYSFSPADDIVSIETKVKITDESFALVPQVTDKDGKTALNIAMYKNNLYASDGQSWKRIYEGLTPWMYYPNNNWFNIKITADIRRNTYDLYVDGAKRAVGFKFINKVNNLGQLAFSSEKSSKTYINRIRIYDCADFSRGILPNAKIFDVKKAPYNAKGDKKTLETDKIQKAIDDAAYTGGTVYIHNGTFLTGSLILKPDMTLFIDRSATVLGTQDHSQYRLVAPGISLCAIRQLGRGLVYGENVSNVRITGGGTLDGNGTYRYKMNDPLNNREADARPDIVYITYSNDITIENVDMKSSAFWTVVPLSSGNITIRNLNLDCMNTPNRDGIDPVDCHDMTISNCNIMAGDDGLCFKTSDK
;
A
#
# COMPACT_ATOMS: atom_id res chain seq x y z
N MET A 1 0.61 7.74 41.08
CA MET A 1 -0.54 7.03 40.45
C MET A 1 -1.94 7.59 40.80
N ASN A 2 -2.14 8.87 41.18
CA ASN A 2 -3.52 9.41 41.38
C ASN A 2 -3.59 10.95 41.38
N ARG A 3 -3.34 11.61 40.23
CA ARG A 3 -3.72 13.04 40.05
C ARG A 3 -4.02 13.50 38.61
N LEU A 4 -3.78 12.66 37.59
CA LEU A 4 -4.33 12.84 36.24
C LEU A 4 -5.54 11.94 35.94
N GLN A 5 -5.86 10.99 36.83
CA GLN A 5 -6.99 10.09 36.64
C GLN A 5 -8.35 10.76 36.96
N SER A 6 -8.34 11.88 37.69
CA SER A 6 -9.56 12.66 37.97
C SER A 6 -10.14 13.39 36.74
N ILE A 7 -9.47 13.34 35.59
CA ILE A 7 -9.96 13.94 34.33
C ILE A 7 -10.86 12.95 33.54
N TYR A 8 -11.06 11.73 34.07
CA TYR A 8 -12.02 10.74 33.56
C TYR A 8 -13.33 10.72 34.36
N ASN A 9 -13.36 11.31 35.56
CA ASN A 9 -14.49 11.17 36.48
C ASN A 9 -15.67 12.12 36.21
N GLU A 10 -15.64 12.97 35.16
CA GLU A 10 -16.81 13.79 34.80
C GLU A 10 -17.94 12.96 34.17
N THR A 11 -17.66 11.74 33.68
CA THR A 11 -18.68 10.81 33.16
C THR A 11 -19.08 9.70 34.14
N ASP A 12 -18.36 9.50 35.25
CA ASP A 12 -18.60 8.37 36.18
C ASP A 12 -19.91 8.48 36.99
N GLY A 13 -20.73 9.52 36.76
CA GLY A 13 -22.03 9.71 37.40
C GLY A 13 -23.25 9.75 36.46
N ASN A 14 -23.04 9.74 35.15
CA ASN A 14 -24.10 9.72 34.13
C ASN A 14 -23.73 8.59 33.17
N GLU A 15 -24.60 7.61 32.89
CA GLU A 15 -24.34 6.39 32.09
C GLU A 15 -23.87 6.60 30.62
N ILE A 16 -23.30 7.75 30.27
CA ILE A 16 -22.93 8.17 28.93
C ILE A 16 -21.47 7.78 28.65
N SER A 17 -21.27 6.93 27.64
CA SER A 17 -19.95 6.50 27.18
C SER A 17 -19.11 7.68 26.64
N PRO A 18 -17.81 7.76 26.97
CA PRO A 18 -16.90 8.80 26.44
C PRO A 18 -16.77 8.77 24.91
N LEU A 19 -17.17 7.67 24.26
CA LEU A 19 -17.22 7.54 22.80
C LEU A 19 -18.41 8.28 22.15
N GLY A 20 -19.40 8.73 22.94
CA GLY A 20 -20.51 9.57 22.46
C GLY A 20 -20.14 11.04 22.25
N TYR A 21 -18.93 11.44 22.65
CA TYR A 21 -18.42 12.80 22.54
C TYR A 21 -17.27 12.90 21.53
N ILE A 22 -17.00 14.11 21.04
CA ILE A 22 -15.80 14.45 20.27
C ILE A 22 -14.54 14.19 21.13
N PRO A 23 -13.39 13.76 20.55
CA PRO A 23 -12.12 13.68 21.28
C PRO A 23 -11.79 15.00 22.00
N LYS A 24 -11.12 14.92 23.16
CA LYS A 24 -10.60 16.13 23.83
C LYS A 24 -9.71 16.93 22.89
N THR A 25 -9.67 18.25 23.09
CA THR A 25 -8.73 19.08 22.35
C THR A 25 -7.31 18.60 22.67
N PRO A 26 -6.45 18.33 21.66
CA PRO A 26 -5.05 17.98 21.92
C PRO A 26 -4.37 19.14 22.65
N LEU A 27 -3.34 18.89 23.48
CA LEU A 27 -2.63 19.99 24.13
C LEU A 27 -1.85 20.85 23.13
N THR A 28 -1.37 20.22 22.05
CA THR A 28 -0.52 20.85 21.03
C THR A 28 -1.05 20.62 19.61
N SER A 29 -0.87 21.63 18.76
CA SER A 29 -1.20 21.58 17.33
C SER A 29 -0.23 22.44 16.50
N ARG A 30 -0.41 22.46 15.16
CA ARG A 30 0.27 23.39 14.24
C ARG A 30 1.78 23.40 14.40
N PHE A 31 2.37 22.21 14.33
CA PHE A 31 3.83 22.07 14.33
C PHE A 31 4.37 22.67 13.03
N VAL A 32 5.28 23.64 13.17
CA VAL A 32 6.04 24.16 12.03
C VAL A 32 7.30 23.32 11.93
N SER A 33 7.42 22.55 10.84
CA SER A 33 8.64 21.81 10.54
C SER A 33 9.79 22.80 10.26
N PRO A 34 10.90 22.78 11.02
CA PRO A 34 12.12 23.38 10.54
C PRO A 34 12.52 22.75 9.20
N TRP A 35 13.14 23.57 8.36
CA TRP A 35 13.48 23.35 6.95
C TRP A 35 14.32 22.08 6.64
N ASP A 36 14.73 21.31 7.65
CA ASP A 36 15.60 20.11 7.56
C ASP A 36 15.10 18.89 8.38
N THR A 37 13.85 18.91 8.86
CA THR A 37 13.36 17.90 9.84
C THR A 37 12.60 16.73 9.23
N SER A 38 13.30 15.88 8.49
CA SER A 38 12.82 14.51 8.24
C SER A 38 12.85 13.69 9.54
N GLY A 39 11.87 13.87 10.44
CA GLY A 39 11.63 12.99 11.59
C GLY A 39 12.43 13.26 12.86
N TRP A 40 12.88 14.50 13.10
CA TRP A 40 13.70 14.81 14.28
C TRP A 40 12.90 14.88 15.59
N TYR A 41 11.61 15.21 15.56
CA TYR A 41 10.77 15.28 16.76
C TYR A 41 9.35 14.74 16.56
N ALA A 42 8.71 14.32 17.66
CA ALA A 42 7.34 13.76 17.70
C ALA A 42 6.61 14.29 18.90
N VAL A 43 5.34 14.55 18.67
CA VAL A 43 4.35 14.67 19.73
C VAL A 43 4.02 13.29 20.27
N ARG A 44 4.13 13.14 21.57
CA ARG A 44 3.85 11.93 22.32
C ARG A 44 2.89 12.24 23.46
N CYS A 45 2.26 11.20 24.00
CA CYS A 45 1.38 11.30 25.16
C CYS A 45 1.86 10.37 26.28
N ASN A 46 1.30 10.55 27.49
CA ASN A 46 1.53 9.68 28.64
C ASN A 46 3.01 9.63 29.10
N PHE A 47 3.64 10.80 29.24
CA PHE A 47 5.03 10.94 29.71
C PHE A 47 5.24 10.20 31.03
N LYS A 48 6.14 9.20 31.10
CA LYS A 48 6.32 8.37 32.30
C LYS A 48 7.68 7.68 32.31
N LYS A 49 7.98 6.94 33.38
CA LYS A 49 9.20 6.12 33.44
C LYS A 49 9.24 5.07 32.31
N GLY A 50 10.42 4.89 31.72
CA GLY A 50 10.69 3.91 30.66
C GLY A 50 10.48 4.40 29.24
N ILE A 51 9.97 5.62 29.02
CA ILE A 51 9.83 6.17 27.67
C ILE A 51 11.18 6.70 27.15
N LEU A 52 11.38 6.64 25.84
CA LEU A 52 12.55 7.22 25.20
C LEU A 52 12.55 8.74 25.29
N MET A 53 13.71 9.30 25.59
CA MET A 53 13.93 10.73 25.73
C MET A 53 14.15 11.41 24.38
N TYR A 54 14.88 10.75 23.48
CA TYR A 54 15.18 11.26 22.14
C TYR A 54 14.79 10.26 21.05
N SER A 55 14.53 10.76 19.86
CA SER A 55 14.10 10.00 18.68
C SER A 55 15.17 9.04 18.16
N ASN A 56 16.44 9.37 18.40
CA ASN A 56 17.62 8.67 17.90
C ASN A 56 18.49 8.06 19.00
N SER A 57 17.95 7.88 20.21
CA SER A 57 18.68 7.37 21.37
C SER A 57 17.95 6.22 22.04
N ASP A 58 18.71 5.34 22.70
CA ASP A 58 18.14 4.34 23.63
C ASP A 58 18.11 4.87 25.08
N ASP A 59 18.34 6.17 25.29
CA ASP A 59 18.23 6.82 26.60
C ASP A 59 16.75 7.04 26.94
N TYR A 60 16.36 6.69 28.17
CA TYR A 60 14.98 6.69 28.61
C TYR A 60 14.81 7.32 29.98
N VAL A 61 13.59 7.76 30.27
CA VAL A 61 13.23 8.36 31.56
C VAL A 61 13.35 7.33 32.68
N LYS A 62 14.37 7.43 33.54
CA LYS A 62 14.58 6.54 34.69
C LYS A 62 13.82 7.04 35.92
N GLN A 63 13.89 8.33 36.18
CA GLN A 63 13.19 8.98 37.30
C GLN A 63 12.66 10.34 36.86
N ILE A 64 11.43 10.65 37.25
CA ILE A 64 10.75 11.90 36.97
C ILE A 64 9.92 12.31 38.19
N ASP A 65 9.78 13.61 38.40
CA ASP A 65 8.81 14.18 39.35
C ASP A 65 7.37 13.77 38.98
N GLU A 66 6.61 13.28 39.96
CA GLU A 66 5.25 12.75 39.78
C GLU A 66 4.27 13.77 39.17
N GLY A 67 4.56 15.08 39.29
CA GLY A 67 3.72 16.14 38.75
C GLY A 67 3.65 16.21 37.22
N TYR A 68 4.56 15.50 36.51
CA TYR A 68 4.63 15.44 35.05
C TYR A 68 4.24 14.08 34.47
N GLU A 69 4.03 13.06 35.32
CA GLU A 69 3.64 11.73 34.86
C GLU A 69 2.26 11.79 34.19
N GLY A 70 2.14 11.31 32.96
CA GLY A 70 0.93 11.26 32.13
C GLY A 70 0.72 12.46 31.18
N ALA A 71 1.62 13.45 31.18
CA ALA A 71 1.54 14.62 30.30
C ALA A 71 1.80 14.31 28.81
N ASP A 72 1.44 15.23 27.91
CA ASP A 72 1.96 15.20 26.55
C ASP A 72 3.41 15.68 26.55
N TYR A 73 4.21 15.21 25.60
CA TYR A 73 5.60 15.64 25.47
C TYR A 73 6.04 15.66 24.01
N ILE A 74 7.07 16.43 23.71
CA ILE A 74 7.72 16.45 22.42
C ILE A 74 9.07 15.76 22.59
N GLN A 75 9.18 14.57 22.03
CA GLN A 75 10.43 13.83 21.91
C GLN A 75 11.28 14.52 20.86
N THR A 76 12.49 14.95 21.20
CA THR A 76 13.41 15.67 20.30
C THR A 76 14.52 14.77 19.76
N PHE A 77 15.34 15.28 18.84
CA PHE A 77 16.52 14.61 18.33
C PHE A 77 17.75 14.98 19.16
N ASN A 78 18.57 14.00 19.50
CA ASN A 78 19.84 14.22 20.18
C ASN A 78 20.99 14.32 19.17
N SER A 79 21.30 15.53 18.69
CA SER A 79 22.36 15.74 17.70
C SER A 79 23.75 15.33 18.24
N LYS A 80 23.98 15.51 19.54
CA LYS A 80 25.21 15.13 20.23
C LYS A 80 25.52 13.64 20.13
N GLU A 81 24.51 12.76 20.18
CA GLU A 81 24.72 11.32 20.12
C GLU A 81 25.37 10.85 18.81
N ILE A 82 25.26 11.66 17.75
CA ILE A 82 25.86 11.39 16.44
C ILE A 82 26.86 12.48 16.00
N ASN A 83 27.34 13.33 16.94
CA ASN A 83 28.26 14.44 16.66
C ASN A 83 27.79 15.37 15.51
N LEU A 84 26.48 15.65 15.45
CA LEU A 84 25.90 16.57 14.47
C LEU A 84 25.80 17.98 15.08
N ILE A 85 26.22 19.00 14.33
CA ILE A 85 25.90 20.39 14.66
C ILE A 85 24.50 20.66 14.10
N ASP A 86 23.50 20.50 14.96
CA ASP A 86 22.10 20.81 14.67
C ASP A 86 21.49 21.51 15.89
N HIS A 87 20.58 22.44 15.62
CA HIS A 87 19.93 23.32 16.60
C HIS A 87 18.42 23.15 16.48
N PRO A 88 17.82 22.10 17.07
CA PRO A 88 16.40 21.85 16.96
C PRO A 88 15.64 23.01 17.56
N GLU A 89 14.90 23.68 16.70
CA GLU A 89 13.91 24.67 17.05
C GLU A 89 12.55 23.98 17.10
N LEU A 90 11.78 24.25 18.14
CA LEU A 90 10.40 23.78 18.22
C LEU A 90 9.44 24.95 18.11
N ASP A 91 8.51 24.81 17.18
CA ASP A 91 7.51 25.81 16.87
C ASP A 91 6.14 25.12 16.75
N PHE A 92 5.24 25.45 17.69
CA PHE A 92 3.92 24.83 17.81
C PHE A 92 2.93 25.76 18.54
N PHE A 93 1.66 25.36 18.58
CA PHE A 93 0.63 26.08 19.31
C PHE A 93 0.08 25.24 20.46
N VAL A 94 -0.25 25.90 21.57
CA VAL A 94 -1.03 25.27 22.65
C VAL A 94 -2.52 25.49 22.42
N GLU A 95 -3.32 24.45 22.52
CA GLU A 95 -4.77 24.53 22.27
C GLU A 95 -5.60 24.62 23.56
N THR A 96 -4.93 24.51 24.70
CA THR A 96 -5.49 24.68 26.04
C THR A 96 -4.57 25.60 26.85
N TYR A 97 -5.09 26.21 27.93
CA TYR A 97 -4.24 26.93 28.87
C TYR A 97 -3.30 25.95 29.54
N SER A 98 -2.01 26.09 29.25
CA SER A 98 -1.01 25.05 29.53
C SER A 98 0.28 25.63 30.07
N GLU A 99 0.95 24.82 30.89
CA GLU A 99 2.35 24.96 31.23
C GLU A 99 3.18 24.21 30.18
N VAL A 100 4.12 24.90 29.55
CA VAL A 100 5.17 24.29 28.73
C VAL A 100 6.42 24.23 29.58
N THR A 101 7.02 23.05 29.68
CA THR A 101 8.24 22.80 30.46
C THR A 101 9.33 22.27 29.55
N VAL A 102 10.53 22.85 29.59
CA VAL A 102 11.74 22.32 28.95
C VAL A 102 12.61 21.61 29.98
N ALA A 103 13.07 20.41 29.63
CA ALA A 103 14.05 19.65 30.39
C ALA A 103 15.42 19.80 29.72
N VAL A 104 16.36 20.48 30.37
CA VAL A 104 17.73 20.70 29.88
C VAL A 104 18.73 20.07 30.84
N GLU A 105 19.88 19.58 30.36
CA GLU A 105 20.93 19.06 31.25
C GLU A 105 21.32 20.10 32.31
N GLU A 106 21.64 19.66 33.54
CA GLU A 106 21.94 20.54 34.69
C GLU A 106 23.06 21.56 34.42
N ASN A 107 24.03 21.19 33.58
CA ASN A 107 25.16 22.05 33.22
C ASN A 107 24.91 22.88 31.94
N CYS A 108 23.80 22.67 31.25
CA CYS A 108 23.43 23.37 30.02
C CYS A 108 22.51 24.55 30.30
N LYS A 109 22.97 25.78 30.08
CA LYS A 109 22.22 27.01 30.39
C LYS A 109 22.13 27.99 29.21
N PRO A 110 21.31 27.70 28.19
CA PRO A 110 21.08 28.61 27.07
C PRO A 110 20.58 29.98 27.52
N GLN A 111 20.96 31.04 26.81
CA GLN A 111 20.60 32.42 27.20
C GLN A 111 19.07 32.64 27.27
N TRP A 112 18.30 31.99 26.41
CA TRP A 112 16.85 32.14 26.34
C TRP A 112 16.13 31.60 27.59
N LEU A 113 16.75 30.70 28.39
CA LEU A 113 16.19 30.21 29.65
C LEU A 113 16.02 31.31 30.70
N LYS A 114 16.70 32.45 30.56
CA LYS A 114 16.51 33.60 31.48
C LYS A 114 15.06 34.10 31.52
N SER A 115 14.28 33.82 30.47
CA SER A 115 12.86 34.16 30.39
C SER A 115 11.91 33.06 30.91
N TRP A 116 12.46 31.94 31.40
CA TRP A 116 11.72 30.78 31.91
C TRP A 116 11.90 30.62 33.42
N ILE A 117 10.94 29.99 34.08
CA ILE A 117 10.93 29.81 35.54
C ILE A 117 11.61 28.48 35.88
N ASP A 118 12.67 28.51 36.71
CA ASP A 118 13.27 27.31 37.28
C ASP A 118 12.33 26.67 38.30
N THR A 119 11.82 25.48 37.99
CA THR A 119 10.83 24.78 38.82
C THR A 119 11.46 24.12 40.06
N LYS A 120 12.79 24.08 40.16
CA LYS A 120 13.57 23.32 41.16
C LYS A 120 13.35 21.80 41.10
N ARG A 121 12.72 21.31 40.03
CA ARG A 121 12.48 19.88 39.79
C ARG A 121 13.47 19.33 38.77
N SER A 122 13.56 18.01 38.73
CA SER A 122 14.49 17.33 37.81
C SER A 122 13.94 16.01 37.27
N LEU A 123 14.56 15.60 36.17
CA LEU A 123 14.39 14.34 35.45
C LEU A 123 15.77 13.67 35.39
N ILE A 124 15.83 12.35 35.58
CA ILE A 124 17.07 11.56 35.48
C ILE A 124 16.91 10.52 34.38
N SER A 125 17.87 10.47 33.47
CA SER A 125 17.90 9.52 32.36
C SER A 125 18.47 8.15 32.76
N SER A 126 18.34 7.15 31.88
CA SER A 126 18.87 5.81 32.13
C SER A 126 20.39 5.77 32.14
N LYS A 127 21.01 6.70 31.41
CA LYS A 127 22.45 6.98 31.40
C LYS A 127 22.93 7.78 32.62
N GLY A 128 22.03 8.14 33.55
CA GLY A 128 22.37 8.88 34.77
C GLY A 128 22.52 10.39 34.59
N VAL A 129 22.16 10.92 33.42
CA VAL A 129 22.20 12.36 33.16
C VAL A 129 21.03 13.04 33.87
N LYS A 130 21.31 14.13 34.58
CA LYS A 130 20.31 14.92 35.29
C LYS A 130 19.89 16.13 34.46
N TYR A 131 18.58 16.27 34.31
CA TYR A 131 17.93 17.37 33.59
C TYR A 131 17.17 18.25 34.59
N LEU A 132 17.38 19.56 34.53
CA LEU A 132 16.61 20.56 35.26
C LEU A 132 15.40 21.00 34.43
N LEU A 133 14.29 21.23 35.11
CA LEU A 133 13.01 21.57 34.48
C LEU A 133 12.73 23.07 34.62
N TYR A 134 12.52 23.74 33.48
CA TYR A 134 12.15 25.15 33.42
C TYR A 134 10.80 25.31 32.73
N SER A 135 9.90 26.12 33.26
CA SER A 135 8.55 26.25 32.73
C SER A 135 8.12 27.67 32.41
N LYS A 136 7.12 27.78 31.55
CA LYS A 136 6.42 29.01 31.21
C LYS A 136 4.95 28.68 30.89
N GLU A 137 4.06 29.56 31.32
CA GLU A 137 2.62 29.42 31.05
C GLU A 137 2.24 30.07 29.73
N TYR A 138 1.29 29.43 29.02
CA TYR A 138 0.78 29.88 27.75
C TYR A 138 -0.74 29.81 27.73
N THR A 139 -1.37 30.90 27.30
CA THR A 139 -2.83 30.98 27.12
C THR A 139 -3.28 30.11 25.94
N LYS A 140 -4.55 29.69 25.95
CA LYS A 140 -5.14 28.92 24.85
C LYS A 140 -4.97 29.64 23.51
N GLY A 141 -4.45 28.93 22.51
CA GLY A 141 -4.19 29.41 21.17
C GLY A 141 -2.85 30.15 21.01
N ALA A 142 -2.05 30.27 22.08
CA ALA A 142 -0.76 30.92 22.01
C ALA A 142 0.24 30.11 21.17
N HIS A 143 1.06 30.84 20.42
CA HIS A 143 2.21 30.31 19.70
C HIS A 143 3.38 30.13 20.67
N VAL A 144 4.05 28.99 20.58
CA VAL A 144 5.21 28.61 21.38
C VAL A 144 6.38 28.40 20.45
N ASN A 145 7.40 29.25 20.60
CA ASN A 145 8.69 29.10 19.93
C ASN A 145 9.77 28.82 20.99
N ILE A 146 10.47 27.69 20.85
CA ILE A 146 11.60 27.30 21.69
C ILE A 146 12.83 27.30 20.79
N PRO A 147 13.76 28.26 20.96
CA PRO A 147 14.90 28.40 20.07
C PRO A 147 15.87 27.21 20.16
N GLY A 148 16.39 26.80 19.00
CA GLY A 148 17.61 26.01 18.94
C GLY A 148 18.81 26.77 19.50
N PHE A 149 19.85 26.05 19.91
CA PHE A 149 21.09 26.65 20.43
C PHE A 149 22.27 25.69 20.27
N GLU A 150 23.47 26.25 20.28
CA GLU A 150 24.73 25.49 20.20
C GLU A 150 25.21 25.10 21.60
N THR A 151 25.55 23.82 21.78
CA THR A 151 25.97 23.27 23.08
C THR A 151 26.72 21.94 22.91
N ASP A 152 27.61 21.62 23.86
CA ASP A 152 28.23 20.30 24.00
C ASP A 152 27.37 19.32 24.83
N HIS A 153 26.12 19.69 25.14
CA HIS A 153 25.16 18.91 25.92
C HIS A 153 24.05 18.30 25.05
N ASN A 154 23.33 17.31 25.56
CA ASN A 154 22.12 16.81 24.90
C ASN A 154 21.08 17.94 24.79
N HIS A 155 20.24 17.86 23.76
CA HIS A 155 19.13 18.78 23.57
C HIS A 155 18.04 18.67 24.64
N TYR A 156 17.07 19.56 24.57
CA TYR A 156 15.97 19.63 25.51
C TYR A 156 14.80 18.71 25.12
N ILE A 157 14.03 18.29 26.11
CA ILE A 157 12.72 17.64 25.92
C ILE A 157 11.65 18.62 26.36
N VAL A 158 10.53 18.67 25.65
CA VAL A 158 9.41 19.55 26.02
C VAL A 158 8.28 18.71 26.59
N ILE A 159 7.75 19.12 27.74
CA ILE A 159 6.59 18.52 28.39
C ILE A 159 5.49 19.57 28.40
N VAL A 160 4.28 19.20 27.97
CA VAL A 160 3.13 20.11 27.91
C VAL A 160 2.04 19.58 28.82
N LYS A 161 1.63 20.40 29.77
CA LYS A 161 0.66 20.04 30.80
C LYS A 161 -0.47 21.06 30.86
N PRO A 162 -1.74 20.64 30.87
CA PRO A 162 -2.84 21.57 31.02
C PRO A 162 -2.85 22.15 32.44
N LEU A 163 -3.08 23.46 32.55
CA LEU A 163 -3.29 24.16 33.83
C LEU A 163 -4.77 24.33 34.15
N SER A 164 -5.66 24.15 33.17
CA SER A 164 -7.10 24.06 33.38
C SER A 164 -7.64 22.70 32.93
N ASN A 165 -8.42 22.06 33.79
CA ASN A 165 -9.05 20.77 33.49
C ASN A 165 -10.47 20.92 32.91
N LYS A 166 -10.95 22.16 32.70
CA LYS A 166 -12.33 22.43 32.28
C LYS A 166 -12.44 22.45 30.76
N GLU A 167 -12.38 21.28 30.13
CA GLU A 167 -12.89 21.12 28.77
C GLU A 167 -14.29 20.52 28.84
N LYS A 168 -15.28 21.25 28.33
CA LYS A 168 -16.60 20.67 28.10
C LYS A 168 -16.49 19.77 26.87
N PHE A 169 -16.83 18.50 27.04
CA PHE A 169 -17.04 17.63 25.91
C PHE A 169 -18.23 18.13 25.08
N HIS A 170 -18.01 18.17 23.77
CA HIS A 170 -19.06 18.40 22.78
C HIS A 170 -19.57 17.05 22.29
N GLU A 171 -20.89 16.90 22.15
CA GLU A 171 -21.48 15.66 21.63
C GLU A 171 -21.08 15.45 20.17
N LEU A 172 -20.93 14.19 19.78
CA LEU A 172 -20.78 13.86 18.37
C LEU A 172 -22.01 14.34 17.59
N PRO A 173 -21.85 14.76 16.32
CA PRO A 173 -22.97 15.06 15.45
C PRO A 173 -23.96 13.89 15.45
N LYS A 174 -25.24 14.16 15.69
CA LYS A 174 -26.28 13.13 15.56
C LYS A 174 -26.52 12.81 14.09
N ILE A 175 -26.08 11.63 13.66
CA ILE A 175 -26.17 11.17 12.28
C ILE A 175 -27.43 10.33 12.11
N ASN A 176 -28.25 10.68 11.12
CA ASN A 176 -29.38 9.84 10.72
C ASN A 176 -28.94 8.99 9.52
N TYR A 177 -28.92 7.68 9.74
CA TYR A 177 -28.60 6.71 8.70
C TYR A 177 -29.85 6.32 7.92
N SER A 178 -29.71 6.12 6.62
CA SER A 178 -30.80 5.61 5.79
C SER A 178 -31.05 4.13 6.09
N ALA A 179 -32.31 3.71 6.17
CA ALA A 179 -32.69 2.30 6.28
C ALA A 179 -32.64 1.54 4.94
N ASN A 180 -31.88 2.04 3.97
CA ASN A 180 -31.80 1.48 2.61
C ASN A 180 -31.47 -0.01 2.66
N THR A 181 -32.37 -0.84 2.13
CA THR A 181 -32.18 -2.29 2.07
C THR A 181 -31.40 -2.66 0.82
N LEU A 182 -30.09 -2.39 0.83
CA LEU A 182 -29.19 -2.87 -0.22
C LEU A 182 -28.95 -4.38 -0.06
N PRO A 183 -28.84 -5.14 -1.16
CA PRO A 183 -28.52 -6.56 -1.09
C PRO A 183 -27.15 -6.77 -0.44
N ALA A 184 -26.98 -7.86 0.30
CA ALA A 184 -25.69 -8.22 0.88
C ALA A 184 -24.62 -8.35 -0.21
N LEU A 185 -23.39 -7.93 0.09
CA LEU A 185 -22.26 -8.08 -0.79
C LEU A 185 -22.07 -9.57 -1.08
N LYS A 186 -22.24 -9.94 -2.35
CA LYS A 186 -22.06 -11.32 -2.78
C LYS A 186 -20.57 -11.64 -2.83
N LYS A 187 -20.07 -12.33 -1.81
CA LYS A 187 -18.71 -12.87 -1.81
C LYS A 187 -18.48 -13.73 -3.04
N ARG A 188 -17.37 -13.47 -3.73
CA ARG A 188 -16.98 -14.21 -4.92
C ARG A 188 -15.88 -15.20 -4.56
N ILE A 189 -15.96 -16.38 -5.18
CA ILE A 189 -14.81 -17.29 -5.26
C ILE A 189 -14.14 -16.98 -6.59
N TYR A 190 -12.93 -16.46 -6.52
CA TYR A 190 -12.11 -16.19 -7.69
C TYR A 190 -11.63 -17.49 -8.30
N LYS A 191 -11.82 -17.64 -9.60
CA LYS A 191 -11.46 -18.82 -10.36
C LYS A 191 -10.37 -18.50 -11.37
N SER A 192 -9.42 -19.41 -11.44
CA SER A 192 -8.59 -19.56 -12.63
C SER A 192 -9.35 -20.47 -13.58
N HIS A 193 -9.55 -20.02 -14.81
CA HIS A 193 -10.23 -20.80 -15.83
C HIS A 193 -9.25 -21.51 -16.76
N LEU A 194 -8.12 -20.86 -17.06
CA LEU A 194 -7.05 -21.44 -17.87
C LEU A 194 -5.68 -20.94 -17.37
N VAL A 195 -4.71 -21.84 -17.27
CA VAL A 195 -3.31 -21.56 -16.97
C VAL A 195 -2.50 -22.50 -17.84
N GLU A 196 -1.85 -21.97 -18.85
CA GLU A 196 -1.00 -22.77 -19.71
C GLU A 196 0.38 -22.14 -19.86
N VAL A 197 1.38 -22.91 -19.42
CA VAL A 197 2.80 -22.73 -19.73
C VAL A 197 3.24 -24.03 -20.39
N PHE A 198 3.96 -23.97 -21.50
CA PHE A 198 4.23 -25.17 -22.30
C PHE A 198 5.49 -25.95 -21.88
N ASN A 199 6.19 -25.49 -20.85
CA ASN A 199 7.53 -25.97 -20.47
C ASN A 199 7.55 -27.45 -20.04
N ASP A 200 6.43 -27.99 -19.55
CA ASP A 200 6.28 -29.40 -19.17
C ASP A 200 5.82 -30.32 -20.33
N LYS A 201 5.43 -29.73 -21.46
CA LYS A 201 4.94 -30.46 -22.65
C LYS A 201 6.10 -30.97 -23.49
N THR A 202 5.82 -31.97 -24.33
CA THR A 202 6.76 -32.47 -25.35
C THR A 202 6.61 -31.68 -26.66
N ASP A 203 7.59 -31.76 -27.54
CA ASP A 203 7.49 -31.16 -28.87
C ASP A 203 6.56 -32.01 -29.75
N GLY A 204 5.69 -31.40 -30.57
CA GLY A 204 4.76 -32.16 -31.44
C GLY A 204 3.41 -31.48 -31.76
N ILE A 205 2.45 -32.26 -32.28
CA ILE A 205 1.08 -31.83 -32.66
C ILE A 205 0.09 -32.28 -31.56
N PHE A 206 -0.78 -31.38 -31.08
CA PHE A 206 -1.57 -31.58 -29.85
C PHE A 206 -3.09 -31.52 -30.04
N ALA A 207 -3.64 -32.35 -30.93
CA ALA A 207 -5.05 -32.29 -31.34
C ALA A 207 -6.10 -32.63 -30.25
N GLU A 208 -5.71 -33.28 -29.15
CA GLU A 208 -6.66 -33.68 -28.09
C GLU A 208 -6.96 -32.54 -27.11
N GLU A 209 -5.95 -31.71 -26.79
CA GLU A 209 -6.08 -30.61 -25.84
C GLU A 209 -6.38 -29.27 -26.51
N TYR A 210 -5.89 -29.12 -27.73
CA TYR A 210 -6.01 -27.96 -28.59
C TYR A 210 -6.67 -28.46 -29.87
N GLN A 211 -7.59 -27.71 -30.45
CA GLN A 211 -8.24 -28.07 -31.71
C GLN A 211 -7.52 -27.30 -32.84
N PRO A 212 -6.40 -27.82 -33.39
CA PRO A 212 -5.62 -27.12 -34.40
C PRO A 212 -6.23 -27.28 -35.79
N PHE A 213 -5.93 -26.28 -36.62
CA PHE A 213 -6.06 -26.34 -38.07
C PHE A 213 -4.80 -25.76 -38.70
N GLY A 214 -4.33 -26.37 -39.79
CA GLY A 214 -3.05 -25.99 -40.41
C GLY A 214 -1.85 -26.47 -39.60
N CYS A 215 -0.75 -25.71 -39.64
CA CYS A 215 0.50 -26.08 -38.97
C CYS A 215 0.53 -25.47 -37.56
N CYS A 216 0.13 -26.28 -36.58
CA CYS A 216 0.20 -25.94 -35.16
C CYS A 216 1.03 -26.98 -34.42
N SER A 217 1.98 -26.55 -33.58
CA SER A 217 2.81 -27.45 -32.78
C SER A 217 3.26 -26.80 -31.47
N ILE A 218 3.65 -27.60 -30.49
CA ILE A 218 4.45 -27.10 -29.36
C ILE A 218 5.92 -27.26 -29.74
N LEU A 219 6.69 -26.19 -29.62
CA LEU A 219 8.09 -26.14 -30.01
C LEU A 219 8.95 -25.63 -28.86
N LYS A 220 10.15 -26.19 -28.78
CA LYS A 220 11.21 -25.72 -27.91
C LYS A 220 11.80 -24.40 -28.39
N ASP A 221 12.01 -23.47 -27.47
CA ASP A 221 12.76 -22.25 -27.76
C ASP A 221 14.22 -22.58 -28.08
N LYS A 222 14.71 -22.01 -29.18
CA LYS A 222 16.07 -22.22 -29.68
C LYS A 222 17.10 -21.56 -28.77
N ASN A 223 16.73 -20.46 -28.12
CA ASN A 223 17.59 -19.64 -27.27
C ASN A 223 17.45 -19.99 -25.79
N ASP A 224 16.28 -20.47 -25.36
CA ASP A 224 16.06 -21.00 -24.01
C ASP A 224 15.57 -22.45 -24.05
N LYS A 225 16.49 -23.38 -23.80
CA LYS A 225 16.20 -24.82 -23.85
C LYS A 225 15.23 -25.31 -22.75
N LYS A 226 14.86 -24.47 -21.81
CA LYS A 226 13.83 -24.78 -20.80
C LYS A 226 12.44 -24.31 -21.21
N ASN A 227 12.37 -23.33 -22.12
CA ASN A 227 11.11 -22.77 -22.56
C ASN A 227 10.54 -23.49 -23.78
N ARG A 228 9.22 -23.58 -23.82
CA ARG A 228 8.44 -24.04 -24.97
C ARG A 228 7.30 -23.08 -25.22
N TYR A 229 6.82 -23.05 -26.45
CA TYR A 229 5.68 -22.25 -26.87
C TYR A 229 4.78 -23.01 -27.84
N LEU A 230 3.53 -22.58 -27.92
CA LEU A 230 2.62 -22.97 -28.97
C LEU A 230 2.93 -22.16 -30.23
N ALA A 231 3.29 -22.84 -31.31
CA ALA A 231 3.60 -22.28 -32.61
C ALA A 231 2.45 -22.48 -33.59
N LEU A 232 2.00 -21.39 -34.20
CA LEU A 232 1.15 -21.40 -35.40
C LEU A 232 2.00 -20.88 -36.56
N GLU A 233 2.03 -21.63 -37.67
CA GLU A 233 2.87 -21.32 -38.83
C GLU A 233 2.06 -21.44 -40.13
N THR A 234 2.31 -20.53 -41.09
CA THR A 234 1.85 -20.70 -42.47
C THR A 234 2.90 -21.47 -43.27
N THR A 235 2.46 -22.17 -44.31
CA THR A 235 3.34 -22.93 -45.22
C THR A 235 3.07 -22.52 -46.66
N ASP A 236 3.89 -22.99 -47.59
CA ASP A 236 3.62 -22.81 -49.03
C ASP A 236 2.27 -23.42 -49.49
N LYS A 237 1.68 -24.30 -48.67
CA LYS A 237 0.41 -24.99 -48.97
C LYS A 237 -0.78 -24.46 -48.19
N SER A 238 -0.55 -23.70 -47.12
CA SER A 238 -1.62 -23.15 -46.27
C SER A 238 -1.21 -21.79 -45.73
N ASN A 239 -2.01 -20.77 -46.06
CA ASN A 239 -1.84 -19.40 -45.60
C ASN A 239 -2.51 -19.11 -44.26
N ILE A 240 -3.13 -20.12 -43.65
CA ILE A 240 -3.90 -20.02 -42.42
C ILE A 240 -3.48 -21.14 -41.47
N ALA A 241 -3.34 -20.80 -40.19
CA ALA A 241 -3.28 -21.74 -39.08
C ALA A 241 -4.07 -21.17 -37.91
N TYR A 242 -4.80 -21.99 -37.18
CA TYR A 242 -5.47 -21.54 -35.96
C TYR A 242 -5.54 -22.66 -34.94
N VAL A 243 -5.67 -22.26 -33.68
CA VAL A 243 -5.93 -23.18 -32.59
C VAL A 243 -7.11 -22.69 -31.78
N THR A 244 -7.98 -23.62 -31.42
CA THR A 244 -9.10 -23.35 -30.51
C THR A 244 -8.90 -24.17 -29.23
N LYS A 245 -9.10 -23.53 -28.08
CA LYS A 245 -9.01 -24.16 -26.76
C LYS A 245 -10.28 -23.84 -25.96
N PRO A 246 -11.10 -24.84 -25.62
CA PRO A 246 -12.20 -24.65 -24.68
C PRO A 246 -11.66 -24.21 -23.31
N ILE A 247 -12.30 -23.21 -22.70
CA ILE A 247 -11.95 -22.72 -21.36
C ILE A 247 -12.48 -23.68 -20.27
N GLY A 248 -13.43 -24.55 -20.62
CA GLY A 248 -14.08 -25.48 -19.69
C GLY A 248 -15.16 -24.83 -18.82
N ALA A 249 -15.36 -23.51 -18.94
CA ALA A 249 -16.44 -22.77 -18.30
C ALA A 249 -16.84 -21.56 -19.15
N THR A 250 -18.06 -21.08 -18.94
CA THR A 250 -18.50 -19.78 -19.43
C THR A 250 -18.02 -18.69 -18.47
N LEU A 251 -17.32 -17.69 -19.01
CA LEU A 251 -16.91 -16.49 -18.31
C LEU A 251 -18.15 -15.65 -17.97
N LYS A 252 -18.29 -15.25 -16.71
CA LYS A 252 -19.50 -14.61 -16.17
C LYS A 252 -19.27 -13.27 -15.49
N TYR A 253 -18.02 -12.88 -15.38
CA TYR A 253 -17.61 -11.80 -14.49
C TYR A 253 -16.42 -11.09 -15.12
N PRO A 254 -16.01 -9.94 -14.53
CA PRO A 254 -14.73 -9.34 -14.86
C PRO A 254 -13.60 -10.37 -14.88
N THR A 255 -12.96 -10.51 -16.03
CA THR A 255 -11.99 -11.57 -16.34
C THR A 255 -10.75 -10.95 -16.98
N VAL A 256 -9.58 -11.41 -16.57
CA VAL A 256 -8.29 -11.10 -17.21
C VAL A 256 -7.91 -12.26 -18.12
N PHE A 257 -7.66 -11.95 -19.38
CA PHE A 257 -6.94 -12.81 -20.31
C PHE A 257 -5.54 -12.21 -20.55
N GLU A 258 -4.50 -13.02 -20.48
CA GLU A 258 -3.12 -12.61 -20.69
C GLU A 258 -2.37 -13.69 -21.49
N CYS A 259 -1.52 -13.27 -22.42
CA CYS A 259 -0.61 -14.16 -23.15
C CYS A 259 0.62 -13.41 -23.67
N LYS A 260 1.69 -14.17 -23.91
CA LYS A 260 2.87 -13.70 -24.61
C LYS A 260 2.79 -14.06 -26.09
N LEU A 261 3.18 -13.14 -26.96
CA LEU A 261 3.14 -13.28 -28.42
C LEU A 261 4.49 -12.90 -29.04
N ASN A 262 4.92 -13.63 -30.07
CA ASN A 262 5.98 -13.21 -30.98
C ASN A 262 5.49 -13.41 -32.42
N ILE A 263 5.39 -12.32 -33.19
CA ILE A 263 4.64 -12.29 -34.45
C ILE A 263 5.56 -11.86 -35.58
N SER A 264 5.61 -12.63 -36.68
CA SER A 264 6.38 -12.26 -37.87
C SER A 264 5.81 -11.03 -38.62
N LYS A 265 6.65 -10.27 -39.34
CA LYS A 265 6.29 -8.98 -40.01
C LYS A 265 5.10 -9.01 -40.98
N HIS A 266 4.71 -10.18 -41.47
CA HIS A 266 3.65 -10.33 -42.47
C HIS A 266 2.45 -11.13 -41.96
N ALA A 267 2.45 -11.50 -40.69
CA ALA A 267 1.35 -12.17 -40.05
C ALA A 267 0.22 -11.18 -39.70
N ILE A 268 -1.00 -11.62 -39.92
CA ILE A 268 -2.20 -11.07 -39.30
C ILE A 268 -2.60 -12.06 -38.20
N THR A 269 -2.50 -11.64 -36.94
CA THR A 269 -2.84 -12.48 -35.79
C THR A 269 -4.13 -11.98 -35.15
N LYS A 270 -5.11 -12.86 -34.96
CA LYS A 270 -6.31 -12.58 -34.17
C LYS A 270 -6.22 -13.36 -32.87
N VAL A 271 -6.50 -12.68 -31.77
CA VAL A 271 -6.61 -13.30 -30.44
C VAL A 271 -8.03 -13.07 -29.96
N LEU A 272 -8.80 -14.15 -29.90
CA LEU A 272 -10.26 -14.12 -29.77
C LEU A 272 -10.71 -14.89 -28.54
N LEU A 273 -11.66 -14.31 -27.83
CA LEU A 273 -12.54 -15.04 -26.92
C LEU A 273 -13.88 -15.20 -27.62
N VAL A 274 -14.37 -16.43 -27.67
CA VAL A 274 -15.48 -16.85 -28.51
C VAL A 274 -16.56 -17.48 -27.64
N ASN A 275 -17.82 -17.21 -27.97
CA ASN A 275 -18.93 -18.04 -27.57
C ASN A 275 -19.11 -19.15 -28.61
N SER A 276 -18.74 -20.38 -28.25
CA SER A 276 -18.83 -21.54 -29.15
C SER A 276 -20.24 -21.85 -29.67
N GLN A 277 -21.29 -21.32 -29.04
CA GLN A 277 -22.69 -21.56 -29.42
C GLN A 277 -23.25 -20.52 -30.40
N SER A 278 -22.62 -19.35 -30.55
CA SER A 278 -23.15 -18.24 -31.36
C SER A 278 -22.17 -17.63 -32.35
N GLU A 279 -20.93 -18.15 -32.43
CA GLU A 279 -19.80 -17.62 -33.22
C GLU A 279 -19.42 -16.15 -32.91
N LYS A 280 -20.13 -15.47 -32.00
CA LYS A 280 -19.81 -14.13 -31.51
C LYS A 280 -18.48 -14.15 -30.75
N CYS A 281 -17.64 -13.15 -30.99
CA CYS A 281 -16.32 -13.04 -30.39
C CYS A 281 -15.98 -11.62 -29.94
N THR A 282 -15.02 -11.53 -29.03
CA THR A 282 -14.33 -10.30 -28.66
C THR A 282 -12.84 -10.55 -28.65
N GLY A 283 -12.04 -9.49 -28.77
CA GLY A 283 -10.59 -9.60 -28.79
C GLY A 283 -9.93 -8.56 -29.69
N VAL A 284 -8.72 -8.87 -30.12
CA VAL A 284 -7.86 -7.94 -30.86
C VAL A 284 -7.30 -8.58 -32.12
N LEU A 285 -6.98 -7.73 -33.09
CA LEU A 285 -6.27 -8.09 -34.31
C LEU A 285 -4.94 -7.34 -34.35
N LEU A 286 -3.83 -8.07 -34.41
CA LEU A 286 -2.48 -7.55 -34.65
C LEU A 286 -2.22 -7.68 -36.15
N ASN A 287 -2.23 -6.55 -36.84
CA ASN A 287 -2.23 -6.49 -38.30
C ASN A 287 -0.80 -6.41 -38.87
N SER A 288 -0.64 -6.80 -40.13
CA SER A 288 0.66 -6.79 -40.82
C SER A 288 1.22 -5.38 -41.10
N ASP A 289 0.46 -4.33 -40.80
CA ASP A 289 0.92 -2.93 -40.86
C ASP A 289 1.61 -2.46 -39.56
N GLY A 290 1.75 -3.35 -38.57
CA GLY A 290 2.38 -3.05 -37.30
C GLY A 290 1.46 -2.38 -36.28
N TYR A 291 0.14 -2.50 -36.43
CA TYR A 291 -0.84 -1.95 -35.48
C TYR A 291 -1.82 -2.99 -34.94
N VAL A 292 -2.23 -2.78 -33.69
CA VAL A 292 -3.30 -3.49 -33.01
C VAL A 292 -4.63 -2.78 -33.27
N TYR A 293 -5.68 -3.54 -33.53
CA TYR A 293 -7.04 -3.07 -33.80
C TYR A 293 -8.07 -3.82 -32.95
N SER A 294 -9.25 -3.22 -32.78
CA SER A 294 -10.46 -4.00 -32.47
C SER A 294 -10.70 -5.03 -33.56
N ILE A 295 -11.38 -6.14 -33.22
CA ILE A 295 -11.55 -7.24 -34.18
C ILE A 295 -12.29 -6.84 -35.46
N ASP A 296 -13.23 -5.89 -35.37
CA ASP A 296 -13.97 -5.33 -36.50
C ASP A 296 -13.19 -4.27 -37.31
N LYS A 297 -11.93 -4.02 -36.94
CA LYS A 297 -11.03 -2.98 -37.46
C LYS A 297 -11.57 -1.55 -37.40
N LYS A 298 -12.66 -1.29 -36.67
CA LYS A 298 -13.20 0.09 -36.54
C LYS A 298 -12.35 0.97 -35.64
N LYS A 299 -11.64 0.38 -34.66
CA LYS A 299 -10.78 1.11 -33.72
C LYS A 299 -9.33 0.68 -33.91
N LYS A 300 -8.48 1.62 -34.34
CA LYS A 300 -7.01 1.49 -34.30
C LYS A 300 -6.54 1.79 -32.87
N ILE A 301 -5.83 0.84 -32.24
CA ILE A 301 -5.52 0.88 -30.80
C ILE A 301 -4.11 1.43 -30.57
N CYS A 302 -3.08 0.69 -30.96
CA CYS A 302 -1.67 1.05 -30.71
C CYS A 302 -0.74 0.39 -31.73
N PRO A 303 0.47 0.92 -31.96
CA PRO A 303 1.50 0.23 -32.72
C PRO A 303 2.08 -0.95 -31.93
N PHE A 304 2.66 -1.92 -32.63
CA PHE A 304 3.48 -2.99 -32.04
C PHE A 304 4.69 -3.29 -32.93
N ALA A 305 5.76 -3.81 -32.33
CA ALA A 305 6.92 -4.28 -33.06
C ALA A 305 6.77 -5.78 -33.39
N ALA A 306 6.85 -6.13 -34.67
CA ALA A 306 6.93 -7.52 -35.09
C ALA A 306 8.33 -8.09 -34.77
N GLU A 307 8.41 -9.42 -34.65
CA GLU A 307 9.62 -10.18 -34.34
C GLU A 307 10.21 -9.89 -32.96
N THR A 308 9.43 -9.26 -32.08
CA THR A 308 9.75 -9.07 -30.66
C THR A 308 8.73 -9.80 -29.79
N ASN A 309 9.11 -10.08 -28.55
CA ASN A 309 8.17 -10.59 -27.56
C ASN A 309 7.23 -9.46 -27.10
N LEU A 310 5.94 -9.76 -27.06
CA LEU A 310 4.88 -8.85 -26.64
C LEU A 310 4.05 -9.53 -25.56
N THR A 311 3.62 -8.77 -24.56
CA THR A 311 2.66 -9.27 -23.56
C THR A 311 1.32 -8.59 -23.81
N LEU A 312 0.34 -9.38 -24.27
CA LEU A 312 -1.03 -8.93 -24.52
C LEU A 312 -1.88 -9.29 -23.30
N LYS A 313 -2.53 -8.29 -22.72
CA LYS A 313 -3.54 -8.48 -21.68
C LYS A 313 -4.84 -7.81 -22.08
N ILE A 314 -5.95 -8.53 -21.92
CA ILE A 314 -7.31 -8.06 -22.13
C ILE A 314 -8.07 -8.20 -20.81
N THR A 315 -8.64 -7.10 -20.31
CA THR A 315 -9.50 -7.14 -19.12
C THR A 315 -10.93 -6.91 -19.59
N ILE A 316 -11.80 -7.88 -19.33
CA ILE A 316 -13.15 -7.93 -19.91
C ILE A 316 -14.13 -7.68 -18.79
N ASP A 317 -15.00 -6.69 -18.96
CA ASP A 317 -16.16 -6.45 -18.12
C ASP A 317 -17.40 -7.05 -18.81
N THR A 318 -17.82 -8.22 -18.32
CA THR A 318 -18.97 -8.94 -18.87
C THR A 318 -20.31 -8.28 -18.52
N ASP A 319 -20.36 -7.45 -17.50
CA ASP A 319 -21.61 -6.80 -17.07
C ASP A 319 -21.87 -5.55 -17.93
N ASN A 320 -20.82 -4.81 -18.26
CA ASN A 320 -20.89 -3.63 -19.12
C ASN A 320 -20.65 -3.93 -20.61
N HIS A 321 -20.30 -5.17 -20.96
CA HIS A 321 -19.91 -5.59 -22.31
C HIS A 321 -18.79 -4.72 -22.90
N THR A 322 -17.77 -4.45 -22.09
CA THR A 322 -16.58 -3.71 -22.52
C THR A 322 -15.30 -4.49 -22.24
N PHE A 323 -14.22 -4.13 -22.91
CA PHE A 323 -12.89 -4.61 -22.57
C PHE A 323 -11.82 -3.54 -22.71
N ASP A 324 -10.77 -3.70 -21.93
CA ASP A 324 -9.55 -2.92 -21.97
C ASP A 324 -8.44 -3.74 -22.64
N VAL A 325 -7.55 -3.05 -23.35
CA VAL A 325 -6.39 -3.65 -24.02
C VAL A 325 -5.12 -3.08 -23.42
N TRP A 326 -4.23 -3.98 -23.04
CA TRP A 326 -2.90 -3.70 -22.54
C TRP A 326 -1.89 -4.40 -23.43
N LEU A 327 -0.84 -3.67 -23.80
CA LEU A 327 0.30 -4.21 -24.52
C LEU A 327 1.54 -3.87 -23.71
N ASN A 328 2.38 -4.86 -23.41
CA ASN A 328 3.61 -4.70 -22.64
C ASN A 328 3.36 -4.02 -21.28
N HIS A 329 2.30 -4.44 -20.59
CA HIS A 329 1.88 -3.87 -19.29
C HIS A 329 1.48 -2.38 -19.33
N ILE A 330 1.38 -1.76 -20.50
CA ILE A 330 0.83 -0.41 -20.70
C ILE A 330 -0.61 -0.50 -21.18
N LYS A 331 -1.53 0.23 -20.55
CA LYS A 331 -2.92 0.31 -21.01
C LYS A 331 -2.96 1.13 -22.30
N GLN A 332 -3.44 0.53 -23.38
CA GLN A 332 -3.48 1.13 -24.72
C GLN A 332 -4.88 1.61 -25.09
N ALA A 333 -5.91 0.94 -24.59
CA ALA A 333 -7.28 1.37 -24.75
C ALA A 333 -8.15 0.84 -23.61
N GLU A 334 -9.24 1.55 -23.34
CA GLU A 334 -10.23 1.16 -22.36
C GLU A 334 -11.65 1.28 -22.89
N ASN A 335 -12.56 0.57 -22.21
CA ASN A 335 -13.99 0.61 -22.45
C ASN A 335 -14.37 0.34 -23.92
N ILE A 336 -13.68 -0.59 -24.58
CA ILE A 336 -14.02 -0.99 -25.96
C ILE A 336 -15.28 -1.86 -25.90
N PRO A 337 -16.39 -1.45 -26.52
CA PRO A 337 -17.62 -2.25 -26.51
C PRO A 337 -17.45 -3.53 -27.33
N TYR A 338 -18.11 -4.60 -26.91
CA TYR A 338 -18.22 -5.83 -27.68
C TYR A 338 -19.63 -6.42 -27.60
N ASP A 339 -20.04 -7.16 -28.63
CA ASP A 339 -21.36 -7.80 -28.68
C ASP A 339 -21.19 -9.32 -28.62
N SER A 340 -20.88 -9.83 -27.43
CA SER A 340 -20.84 -11.26 -27.16
C SER A 340 -21.27 -11.56 -25.73
N ASP A 341 -21.94 -12.69 -25.56
CA ASP A 341 -22.34 -13.24 -24.28
C ASP A 341 -21.74 -14.62 -24.13
N GLY A 342 -21.48 -15.03 -22.90
CA GLY A 342 -21.16 -16.42 -22.61
C GLY A 342 -19.85 -16.92 -23.23
N LEU A 343 -18.83 -16.06 -23.29
CA LEU A 343 -17.47 -16.40 -23.74
C LEU A 343 -16.96 -17.65 -23.01
N ASN A 344 -16.52 -18.66 -23.76
CA ASN A 344 -16.19 -19.98 -23.19
C ASN A 344 -15.03 -20.69 -23.91
N THR A 345 -14.44 -20.04 -24.90
CA THR A 345 -13.43 -20.60 -25.78
C THR A 345 -12.41 -19.52 -26.13
N ILE A 346 -11.13 -19.86 -26.20
CA ILE A 346 -10.10 -19.00 -26.76
C ILE A 346 -9.67 -19.51 -28.14
N ASN A 347 -9.48 -18.61 -29.08
CA ASN A 347 -8.99 -18.91 -30.43
C ASN A 347 -7.82 -17.97 -30.78
N PHE A 348 -6.71 -18.58 -31.17
CA PHE A 348 -5.59 -17.88 -31.79
C PHE A 348 -5.61 -18.21 -33.28
N HIS A 349 -5.57 -17.19 -34.11
CA HIS A 349 -5.66 -17.34 -35.55
C HIS A 349 -4.52 -16.57 -36.22
N LEU A 350 -3.83 -17.24 -37.13
CA LEU A 350 -2.79 -16.71 -37.98
C LEU A 350 -3.25 -16.74 -39.45
N GLU A 351 -3.10 -15.61 -40.13
CA GLU A 351 -3.34 -15.47 -41.56
C GLU A 351 -2.16 -14.70 -42.20
N SER A 352 -1.66 -15.14 -43.35
CA SER A 352 -0.66 -14.38 -44.11
C SER A 352 -0.71 -14.65 -45.61
N ASN A 353 -0.47 -13.60 -46.40
CA ASN A 353 -0.29 -13.70 -47.85
C ASN A 353 1.13 -14.13 -48.26
N LYS A 354 2.04 -14.32 -47.30
CA LYS A 354 3.36 -14.90 -47.54
C LYS A 354 3.45 -16.28 -46.90
N SER A 355 4.11 -17.20 -47.58
CA SER A 355 4.48 -18.47 -46.98
C SER A 355 5.49 -18.24 -45.85
N LEU A 356 5.45 -19.12 -44.84
CA LEU A 356 6.40 -19.15 -43.72
C LEU A 356 6.30 -17.98 -42.72
N SER A 357 5.09 -17.45 -42.52
CA SER A 357 4.79 -16.54 -41.41
C SER A 357 4.44 -17.31 -40.15
N TYR A 358 4.67 -16.73 -38.98
CA TYR A 358 4.42 -17.38 -37.70
C TYR A 358 3.82 -16.44 -36.65
N VAL A 359 3.18 -17.05 -35.65
CA VAL A 359 2.98 -16.51 -34.32
C VAL A 359 3.34 -17.57 -33.28
N TYR A 360 4.18 -17.19 -32.31
CA TYR A 360 4.50 -18.01 -31.14
C TYR A 360 3.76 -17.47 -29.93
N ILE A 361 3.15 -18.36 -29.16
CA ILE A 361 2.25 -18.06 -28.06
C ILE A 361 2.72 -18.81 -26.82
N ASP A 362 2.79 -18.10 -25.70
CA ASP A 362 3.14 -18.69 -24.40
C ASP A 362 2.37 -17.98 -23.27
N ASN A 363 2.46 -18.50 -22.05
CA ASN A 363 1.94 -17.86 -20.83
C ASN A 363 0.46 -17.49 -20.93
N ILE A 364 -0.39 -18.44 -21.33
CA ILE A 364 -1.83 -18.22 -21.52
C ILE A 364 -2.52 -18.30 -20.16
N TYR A 365 -2.98 -17.16 -19.65
CA TYR A 365 -3.73 -17.06 -18.41
C TYR A 365 -5.14 -16.54 -18.67
N ILE A 366 -6.15 -17.21 -18.12
CA ILE A 366 -7.52 -16.71 -18.02
C ILE A 366 -7.97 -16.90 -16.58
N TYR A 367 -8.20 -15.80 -15.89
CA TYR A 367 -8.65 -15.82 -14.50
C TYR A 367 -9.54 -14.64 -14.19
N ASP A 368 -10.33 -14.80 -13.15
CA ASP A 368 -11.20 -13.75 -12.62
C ASP A 368 -10.39 -12.52 -12.20
N ASP A 369 -10.80 -11.33 -12.64
CA ASP A 369 -10.16 -10.11 -12.15
C ASP A 369 -10.38 -9.97 -10.64
N THR A 370 -9.31 -9.66 -9.91
CA THR A 370 -9.27 -9.55 -8.45
C THR A 370 -9.75 -8.19 -7.96
N GLN A 371 -9.86 -7.19 -8.84
CA GLN A 371 -10.32 -5.84 -8.50
C GLN A 371 -11.85 -5.68 -8.62
N ILE A 372 -12.62 -6.45 -7.85
CA ILE A 372 -14.04 -6.16 -7.70
C ILE A 372 -14.24 -5.39 -6.41
N TYR A 373 -14.87 -4.23 -6.54
CA TYR A 373 -15.24 -3.41 -5.41
C TYR A 373 -16.75 -3.47 -5.22
N ALA A 374 -17.21 -3.61 -3.98
CA ALA A 374 -18.57 -3.30 -3.59
C ALA A 374 -18.92 -1.84 -3.91
N VAL A 375 -17.90 -0.97 -3.84
CA VAL A 375 -17.97 0.46 -4.09
C VAL A 375 -16.67 0.90 -4.71
N ASN A 376 -16.70 1.62 -5.83
CA ASN A 376 -15.54 2.33 -6.39
C ASN A 376 -16.00 3.70 -6.88
N GLU A 377 -16.16 4.64 -5.94
CA GLU A 377 -16.64 5.99 -6.20
C GLU A 377 -15.46 6.95 -6.39
N THR A 378 -15.38 7.58 -7.57
CA THR A 378 -14.36 8.56 -7.95
C THR A 378 -14.96 9.95 -8.24
N PHE A 379 -16.28 10.11 -8.06
CA PHE A 379 -17.04 11.34 -8.27
C PHE A 379 -16.91 11.92 -9.69
N GLU A 380 -16.67 11.06 -10.68
CA GLU A 380 -16.62 11.45 -12.10
C GLU A 380 -17.99 11.95 -12.60
N LYS A 381 -19.08 11.38 -12.05
CA LYS A 381 -20.47 11.72 -12.40
C LYS A 381 -21.13 12.56 -11.31
N ASP A 382 -22.10 13.39 -11.70
CA ASP A 382 -22.85 14.26 -10.78
C ASP A 382 -23.87 13.51 -9.90
N GLN A 383 -23.97 12.20 -10.07
CA GLN A 383 -24.99 11.38 -9.42
C GLN A 383 -24.51 10.92 -8.03
N LEU A 384 -25.15 11.44 -6.98
CA LEU A 384 -24.89 11.04 -5.60
C LEU A 384 -25.81 9.89 -5.16
N LEU A 385 -25.74 8.76 -5.87
CA LEU A 385 -26.49 7.55 -5.52
C LEU A 385 -26.05 7.02 -4.15
N ASN A 386 -27.00 6.53 -3.35
CA ASN A 386 -26.79 6.02 -1.98
C ASN A 386 -26.28 7.02 -0.93
N TRP A 387 -26.13 8.30 -1.29
CA TRP A 387 -25.78 9.35 -0.35
C TRP A 387 -27.02 9.96 0.30
N ALA A 388 -26.92 10.27 1.60
CA ALA A 388 -27.89 11.08 2.32
C ALA A 388 -27.16 12.10 3.20
N SER A 389 -27.70 13.30 3.36
CA SER A 389 -27.05 14.38 4.10
C SER A 389 -28.09 15.26 4.79
N ASN A 390 -27.70 15.91 5.91
CA ASN A 390 -28.53 16.94 6.55
C ASN A 390 -28.38 18.33 5.92
N ASN A 391 -27.42 18.50 5.02
CA ASN A 391 -27.14 19.75 4.29
C ASN A 391 -26.95 19.47 2.78
N PRO A 392 -27.10 20.49 1.91
CA PRO A 392 -26.76 20.35 0.51
C PRO A 392 -25.31 19.87 0.32
N MET A 393 -25.15 18.85 -0.50
CA MET A 393 -23.84 18.34 -0.92
C MET A 393 -23.49 18.92 -2.29
N SER A 394 -22.21 19.19 -2.54
CA SER A 394 -21.71 19.59 -3.85
C SER A 394 -20.56 18.68 -4.29
N ILE A 395 -20.50 18.36 -5.58
CA ILE A 395 -19.28 17.81 -6.18
C ILE A 395 -18.49 18.98 -6.74
N GLU A 396 -17.25 19.11 -6.31
CA GLU A 396 -16.37 20.23 -6.65
C GLU A 396 -15.09 19.74 -7.28
N ALA A 397 -14.57 20.51 -8.22
CA ALA A 397 -13.22 20.30 -8.73
C ALA A 397 -12.19 20.67 -7.64
N TYR A 398 -11.34 19.71 -7.26
CA TYR A 398 -10.21 19.94 -6.39
C TYR A 398 -9.19 18.79 -6.49
N PRO A 399 -7.88 19.07 -6.64
CA PRO A 399 -7.26 20.38 -6.78
C PRO A 399 -7.29 20.95 -8.21
N PHE A 400 -7.77 20.19 -9.20
CA PHE A 400 -7.85 20.57 -10.61
C PHE A 400 -9.22 20.22 -11.20
N ASP A 401 -9.60 20.82 -12.34
CA ASP A 401 -10.92 20.66 -12.96
C ASP A 401 -11.36 19.20 -13.20
N LYS A 402 -10.40 18.31 -13.48
CA LYS A 402 -10.65 16.89 -13.74
C LYS A 402 -10.75 16.03 -12.46
N ASP A 403 -10.16 16.49 -11.35
CA ASP A 403 -10.25 15.77 -10.07
C ASP A 403 -11.43 16.32 -9.29
N ARG A 404 -12.45 15.49 -9.12
CA ARG A 404 -13.73 15.90 -8.55
C ARG A 404 -13.92 15.22 -7.21
N SER A 405 -14.44 15.94 -6.23
CA SER A 405 -14.59 15.46 -4.86
C SER A 405 -15.93 15.92 -4.29
N LEU A 406 -16.56 15.06 -3.49
CA LEU A 406 -17.70 15.46 -2.69
C LEU A 406 -17.24 16.44 -1.61
N ALA A 407 -17.97 17.53 -1.44
CA ALA A 407 -17.72 18.52 -0.41
C ALA A 407 -18.91 18.65 0.54
N ILE A 408 -18.59 18.66 1.84
CA ILE A 408 -19.55 18.89 2.93
C ILE A 408 -19.11 20.15 3.68
N SER A 409 -20.02 21.13 3.80
CA SER A 409 -19.75 22.41 4.45
C SER A 409 -20.59 22.58 5.72
N GLY A 410 -19.94 22.90 6.84
CA GLY A 410 -20.60 23.10 8.13
C GLY A 410 -21.20 24.50 8.33
N ARG A 411 -21.36 25.33 7.28
CA ARG A 411 -21.54 26.80 7.39
C ARG A 411 -22.72 27.30 8.25
N ASN A 412 -23.57 26.43 8.80
CA ASN A 412 -24.64 26.75 9.76
C ASN A 412 -24.78 25.69 10.89
N GLY A 413 -23.72 24.97 11.28
CA GLY A 413 -23.75 23.93 12.33
C GLY A 413 -22.94 22.68 11.96
N SER A 414 -23.23 21.53 12.59
CA SER A 414 -22.61 20.26 12.20
C SER A 414 -23.32 19.69 10.97
N ALA A 415 -22.60 19.57 9.85
CA ALA A 415 -23.06 18.91 8.65
C ALA A 415 -22.55 17.47 8.60
N TYR A 416 -23.33 16.55 8.04
CA TYR A 416 -22.91 15.19 7.79
C TYR A 416 -23.45 14.68 6.46
N ALA A 417 -22.69 13.77 5.85
CA ALA A 417 -23.16 12.94 4.76
C ALA A 417 -22.88 11.47 5.07
N THR A 418 -23.85 10.62 4.74
CA THR A 418 -23.76 9.17 4.89
C THR A 418 -23.78 8.53 3.52
N TYR A 419 -23.03 7.45 3.37
CA TYR A 419 -22.99 6.63 2.17
C TYR A 419 -23.36 5.20 2.53
N SER A 420 -24.41 4.67 1.91
CA SER A 420 -24.83 3.27 2.09
C SER A 420 -24.24 2.37 1.01
N PHE A 421 -23.82 1.17 1.37
CA PHE A 421 -23.30 0.17 0.44
C PHE A 421 -23.83 -1.23 0.77
N SER A 422 -23.70 -2.15 -0.18
CA SER A 422 -24.10 -3.56 -0.03
C SER A 422 -23.45 -4.16 1.23
N PRO A 423 -24.23 -4.59 2.24
CA PRO A 423 -23.68 -5.02 3.51
C PRO A 423 -22.66 -6.14 3.35
N ALA A 424 -21.45 -5.93 3.86
CA ALA A 424 -20.35 -6.87 3.76
C ALA A 424 -20.04 -7.49 5.13
N ASP A 425 -19.86 -8.81 5.16
CA ASP A 425 -19.48 -9.57 6.36
C ASP A 425 -18.09 -10.21 6.15
N ASP A 426 -17.41 -10.61 7.24
CA ASP A 426 -16.03 -11.14 7.28
C ASP A 426 -14.90 -10.11 7.42
N ILE A 427 -13.99 -9.93 6.44
CA ILE A 427 -12.90 -8.96 6.57
C ILE A 427 -13.00 -7.93 5.46
N VAL A 428 -13.41 -6.72 5.79
CA VAL A 428 -13.74 -5.67 4.81
C VAL A 428 -12.65 -4.62 4.79
N SER A 429 -12.22 -4.21 3.61
CA SER A 429 -11.37 -3.03 3.43
C SER A 429 -12.22 -1.85 2.97
N ILE A 430 -11.97 -0.69 3.58
CA ILE A 430 -12.58 0.58 3.25
C ILE A 430 -11.45 1.58 3.01
N GLU A 431 -11.39 2.19 1.84
CA GLU A 431 -10.45 3.25 1.49
C GLU A 431 -11.24 4.52 1.20
N THR A 432 -10.76 5.66 1.73
CA THR A 432 -11.33 6.98 1.48
C THR A 432 -10.21 8.00 1.42
N LYS A 433 -10.23 8.89 0.44
CA LYS A 433 -9.33 10.04 0.37
C LYS A 433 -10.06 11.26 0.94
N VAL A 434 -9.48 11.89 1.97
CA VAL A 434 -10.14 12.98 2.71
C VAL A 434 -9.25 14.20 2.86
N LYS A 435 -9.86 15.38 2.91
CA LYS A 435 -9.20 16.65 3.24
C LYS A 435 -10.13 17.54 4.05
N ILE A 436 -9.62 18.10 5.14
CA ILE A 436 -10.34 19.05 5.99
C ILE A 436 -9.68 20.43 5.84
N THR A 437 -10.45 21.49 5.65
CA THR A 437 -9.90 22.83 5.35
C THR A 437 -9.43 23.63 6.56
N ASP A 438 -9.91 23.29 7.76
CA ASP A 438 -9.54 23.97 9.00
C ASP A 438 -9.47 23.00 10.20
N GLU A 439 -9.27 23.53 11.40
CA GLU A 439 -9.05 22.77 12.64
C GLU A 439 -10.30 22.25 13.34
N SER A 440 -11.47 22.45 12.76
CA SER A 440 -12.73 21.94 13.29
C SER A 440 -12.77 20.41 13.24
N PHE A 441 -13.68 19.83 14.02
CA PHE A 441 -13.84 18.38 14.06
C PHE A 441 -14.49 17.87 12.78
N ALA A 442 -14.02 16.72 12.30
CA ALA A 442 -14.60 16.00 11.17
C ALA A 442 -14.47 14.49 11.38
N LEU A 443 -15.57 13.75 11.21
CA LEU A 443 -15.54 12.29 11.05
C LEU A 443 -15.08 11.94 9.65
N VAL A 444 -14.09 11.04 9.53
CA VAL A 444 -13.42 10.71 8.27
C VAL A 444 -12.95 9.25 8.15
N PRO A 445 -13.82 8.23 8.22
CA PRO A 445 -15.26 8.25 8.50
C PRO A 445 -15.62 7.65 9.88
N GLN A 446 -16.88 7.82 10.29
CA GLN A 446 -17.56 6.85 11.16
C GLN A 446 -18.07 5.68 10.30
N VAL A 447 -17.87 4.44 10.76
CA VAL A 447 -18.31 3.23 10.05
C VAL A 447 -19.36 2.50 10.88
N THR A 448 -20.44 2.09 10.25
CA THR A 448 -21.57 1.41 10.90
C THR A 448 -21.94 0.12 10.19
N ASP A 449 -22.73 -0.71 10.87
CA ASP A 449 -23.50 -1.74 10.18
C ASP A 449 -24.61 -1.13 9.29
N LYS A 450 -25.31 -1.98 8.55
CA LYS A 450 -26.41 -1.58 7.66
C LYS A 450 -27.58 -0.88 8.37
N ASP A 451 -27.70 -1.03 9.69
CA ASP A 451 -28.80 -0.51 10.51
C ASP A 451 -28.38 0.76 11.28
N GLY A 452 -27.21 1.32 10.97
CA GLY A 452 -26.67 2.52 11.59
C GLY A 452 -26.00 2.30 12.95
N LYS A 453 -25.78 1.06 13.39
CA LYS A 453 -25.06 0.77 14.64
C LYS A 453 -23.57 0.99 14.43
N THR A 454 -22.99 1.92 15.19
CA THR A 454 -21.58 2.29 15.07
C THR A 454 -20.65 1.13 15.40
N ALA A 455 -19.77 0.79 14.46
CA ALA A 455 -18.69 -0.18 14.64
C ALA A 455 -17.40 0.52 15.10
N LEU A 456 -17.00 1.61 14.45
CA LEU A 456 -15.78 2.36 14.77
C LEU A 456 -15.87 3.81 14.28
N ASN A 457 -15.02 4.66 14.84
CA ASN A 457 -14.88 6.06 14.45
C ASN A 457 -13.43 6.41 14.11
N ILE A 458 -13.23 7.09 12.99
CA ILE A 458 -12.01 7.83 12.65
C ILE A 458 -12.37 9.31 12.54
N ALA A 459 -11.53 10.18 13.10
CA ALA A 459 -11.77 11.62 13.06
C ALA A 459 -10.48 12.42 12.92
N MET A 460 -10.60 13.60 12.34
CA MET A 460 -9.57 14.62 12.40
C MET A 460 -10.06 15.80 13.23
N TYR A 461 -9.17 16.32 14.07
CA TYR A 461 -9.45 17.47 14.91
C TYR A 461 -8.14 18.17 15.26
N LYS A 462 -8.07 19.49 15.05
CA LYS A 462 -6.92 20.30 15.49
C LYS A 462 -5.57 19.79 14.94
N ASN A 463 -5.49 19.47 13.65
CA ASN A 463 -4.31 18.89 12.98
C ASN A 463 -3.84 17.55 13.58
N ASN A 464 -4.76 16.79 14.16
CA ASN A 464 -4.50 15.49 14.75
C ASN A 464 -5.52 14.48 14.25
N LEU A 465 -5.08 13.24 14.11
CA LEU A 465 -5.93 12.10 13.78
C LEU A 465 -6.31 11.35 15.05
N TYR A 466 -7.54 10.88 15.09
CA TYR A 466 -8.10 10.09 16.18
C TYR A 466 -8.80 8.85 15.65
N ALA A 467 -8.74 7.76 16.43
CA ALA A 467 -9.43 6.51 16.16
C ALA A 467 -9.98 5.91 17.45
N SER A 468 -11.13 5.23 17.39
CA SER A 468 -11.72 4.56 18.55
C SER A 468 -11.11 3.17 18.80
N ASP A 469 -10.68 2.86 20.02
CA ASP A 469 -10.14 1.52 20.36
C ASP A 469 -11.17 0.56 20.97
N GLY A 470 -12.45 0.91 20.88
CA GLY A 470 -13.57 0.19 21.49
C GLY A 470 -13.95 0.68 22.88
N GLN A 471 -13.08 1.44 23.56
CA GLN A 471 -13.37 2.02 24.89
C GLN A 471 -13.29 3.55 24.88
N SER A 472 -12.39 4.10 24.08
CA SER A 472 -12.05 5.52 24.09
C SER A 472 -11.54 6.00 22.73
N TRP A 473 -11.51 7.32 22.55
CA TRP A 473 -10.76 7.93 21.45
C TRP A 473 -9.27 7.87 21.75
N LYS A 474 -8.49 7.36 20.79
CA LYS A 474 -7.02 7.42 20.78
C LYS A 474 -6.58 8.44 19.77
N ARG A 475 -5.79 9.41 20.23
CA ARG A 475 -4.98 10.24 19.33
C ARG A 475 -3.98 9.31 18.66
N ILE A 476 -3.86 9.39 17.35
CA ILE A 476 -2.85 8.65 16.58
C ILE A 476 -1.60 9.52 16.57
N TYR A 477 -0.70 9.27 17.52
CA TYR A 477 0.58 9.97 17.68
C TYR A 477 1.78 9.01 17.75
N GLU A 478 1.50 7.72 17.96
CA GLU A 478 2.44 6.59 17.98
C GLU A 478 1.78 5.39 17.27
N GLY A 479 2.58 4.58 16.58
CA GLY A 479 2.15 3.36 15.90
C GLY A 479 3.36 2.50 15.53
N LEU A 480 3.19 1.54 14.61
CA LEU A 480 4.34 0.84 14.01
C LEU A 480 5.32 1.82 13.34
N THR A 481 4.81 2.98 12.91
CA THR A 481 5.59 4.10 12.40
C THR A 481 5.65 5.23 13.45
N PRO A 482 6.85 5.68 13.86
CA PRO A 482 7.01 6.56 15.01
C PRO A 482 6.77 8.07 14.76
N TRP A 483 6.45 8.56 13.56
CA TRP A 483 6.31 10.01 13.32
C TRP A 483 5.19 10.32 12.37
N MET A 484 4.11 10.99 12.81
CA MET A 484 3.15 11.61 11.90
C MET A 484 2.51 12.85 12.49
N TYR A 485 2.47 13.87 11.67
CA TYR A 485 1.67 15.06 11.84
C TYR A 485 0.58 15.04 10.76
N TYR A 486 -0.66 15.39 11.11
CA TYR A 486 -1.80 15.35 10.19
C TYR A 486 -2.33 16.77 9.94
N PRO A 487 -1.54 17.62 9.27
CA PRO A 487 -1.92 19.00 9.00
C PRO A 487 -3.17 19.06 8.12
N ASN A 488 -4.12 19.90 8.53
CA ASN A 488 -5.25 20.27 7.71
C ASN A 488 -4.80 20.90 6.39
N ASN A 489 -5.72 20.98 5.44
CA ASN A 489 -5.47 21.33 4.05
C ASN A 489 -4.61 20.34 3.25
N ASN A 490 -4.23 19.20 3.82
CA ASN A 490 -3.63 18.09 3.07
C ASN A 490 -4.65 16.99 2.78
N TRP A 491 -4.38 16.23 1.73
CA TRP A 491 -5.12 15.03 1.40
C TRP A 491 -4.51 13.85 2.15
N PHE A 492 -5.36 13.05 2.77
CA PHE A 492 -4.97 11.81 3.43
C PHE A 492 -5.76 10.64 2.84
N ASN A 493 -5.07 9.57 2.50
CA ASN A 493 -5.67 8.29 2.17
C ASN A 493 -5.85 7.49 3.46
N ILE A 494 -7.09 7.40 3.92
CA ILE A 494 -7.47 6.60 5.08
C ILE A 494 -7.93 5.24 4.58
N LYS A 495 -7.27 4.19 5.05
CA LYS A 495 -7.65 2.80 4.78
C LYS A 495 -7.90 2.07 6.10
N ILE A 496 -9.03 1.38 6.16
CA ILE A 496 -9.47 0.60 7.31
C ILE A 496 -9.60 -0.84 6.83
N THR A 497 -8.97 -1.77 7.54
CA THR A 497 -9.17 -3.21 7.32
C THR A 497 -9.84 -3.79 8.54
N ALA A 498 -11.13 -4.04 8.45
CA ALA A 498 -12.01 -4.43 9.54
C ALA A 498 -12.27 -5.95 9.53
N ASP A 499 -11.80 -6.68 10.54
CA ASP A 499 -12.09 -8.09 10.79
C ASP A 499 -13.32 -8.21 11.71
N ILE A 500 -14.48 -8.41 11.08
CA ILE A 500 -15.79 -8.48 11.74
C ILE A 500 -15.87 -9.70 12.66
N ARG A 501 -15.21 -10.81 12.29
CA ARG A 501 -15.19 -12.05 13.09
C ARG A 501 -14.43 -11.84 14.40
N ARG A 502 -13.32 -11.10 14.34
CA ARG A 502 -12.50 -10.77 15.51
C ARG A 502 -12.96 -9.51 16.25
N ASN A 503 -13.90 -8.75 15.70
CA ASN A 503 -14.35 -7.47 16.24
C ASN A 503 -13.21 -6.45 16.37
N THR A 504 -12.34 -6.42 15.35
CA THR A 504 -11.13 -5.58 15.34
C THR A 504 -10.92 -4.92 13.98
N TYR A 505 -10.13 -3.86 13.94
CA TYR A 505 -9.63 -3.28 12.70
C TYR A 505 -8.18 -2.81 12.79
N ASP A 506 -7.55 -2.77 11.63
CA ASP A 506 -6.31 -2.06 11.39
C ASP A 506 -6.62 -0.73 10.68
N LEU A 507 -5.84 0.31 10.99
CA LEU A 507 -5.91 1.63 10.36
C LEU A 507 -4.61 1.92 9.64
N TYR A 508 -4.70 2.35 8.40
CA TYR A 508 -3.60 2.81 7.57
C TYR A 508 -3.87 4.26 7.17
N VAL A 509 -2.82 5.06 7.14
CA VAL A 509 -2.87 6.42 6.60
C VAL A 509 -1.70 6.61 5.67
N ASP A 510 -2.01 6.92 4.42
CA ASP A 510 -1.06 7.08 3.32
C ASP A 510 -0.14 5.87 3.16
N GLY A 511 -0.71 4.67 3.33
CA GLY A 511 0.00 3.39 3.19
C GLY A 511 0.66 2.89 4.47
N ALA A 512 0.91 3.75 5.45
CA ALA A 512 1.55 3.37 6.69
C ALA A 512 0.54 2.93 7.77
N LYS A 513 0.85 1.82 8.44
CA LYS A 513 -0.03 1.19 9.44
C LYS A 513 0.03 1.95 10.76
N ARG A 514 -1.08 2.58 11.14
CA ARG A 514 -1.21 3.49 12.30
C ARG A 514 -1.83 2.85 13.53
N ALA A 515 -2.73 1.89 13.33
CA ALA A 515 -3.32 1.11 14.41
C ALA A 515 -3.45 -0.35 13.97
N VAL A 516 -3.26 -1.27 14.92
CA VAL A 516 -3.35 -2.72 14.68
C VAL A 516 -4.25 -3.34 15.72
N GLY A 517 -5.28 -4.05 15.27
CA GLY A 517 -6.18 -4.80 16.15
C GLY A 517 -6.99 -3.93 17.12
N PHE A 518 -7.28 -2.67 16.77
CA PHE A 518 -8.19 -1.84 17.56
C PHE A 518 -9.58 -2.48 17.60
N LYS A 519 -10.23 -2.50 18.76
CA LYS A 519 -11.55 -3.15 18.89
C LYS A 519 -12.65 -2.23 18.35
N PHE A 520 -13.73 -2.84 17.86
CA PHE A 520 -14.94 -2.08 17.58
C PHE A 520 -15.59 -1.56 18.86
N ILE A 521 -16.23 -0.40 18.73
CA ILE A 521 -17.09 0.22 19.75
C ILE A 521 -18.24 -0.72 20.09
N ASN A 522 -18.89 -1.28 19.07
CA ASN A 522 -19.92 -2.29 19.22
C ASN A 522 -19.64 -3.51 18.34
N LYS A 523 -20.02 -4.68 18.85
CA LYS A 523 -20.10 -5.88 18.00
C LYS A 523 -21.18 -5.71 16.94
N VAL A 524 -20.79 -5.93 15.69
CA VAL A 524 -21.62 -5.91 14.48
C VAL A 524 -21.41 -7.19 13.69
N ASN A 525 -22.38 -7.56 12.85
CA ASN A 525 -22.30 -8.76 12.00
C ASN A 525 -21.97 -8.45 10.54
N ASN A 526 -22.05 -7.18 10.14
CA ASN A 526 -21.74 -6.66 8.82
C ASN A 526 -21.31 -5.19 8.96
N LEU A 527 -20.73 -4.64 7.90
CA LEU A 527 -20.57 -3.20 7.69
C LEU A 527 -21.40 -2.81 6.47
N GLY A 528 -22.06 -1.65 6.51
CA GLY A 528 -22.97 -1.25 5.44
C GLY A 528 -23.05 0.25 5.19
N GLN A 529 -22.52 1.10 6.08
CA GLN A 529 -22.59 2.54 5.88
C GLN A 529 -21.33 3.26 6.38
N LEU A 530 -21.01 4.35 5.69
CA LEU A 530 -19.98 5.32 6.08
C LEU A 530 -20.65 6.64 6.41
N ALA A 531 -20.06 7.40 7.33
CA ALA A 531 -20.48 8.74 7.66
C ALA A 531 -19.28 9.68 7.73
N PHE A 532 -19.42 10.82 7.08
CA PHE A 532 -18.46 11.92 7.10
C PHE A 532 -19.14 13.14 7.70
N SER A 533 -18.39 13.96 8.43
CA SER A 533 -18.94 15.19 9.01
C SER A 533 -18.02 16.38 8.79
N SER A 534 -18.60 17.57 8.85
CA SER A 534 -17.88 18.84 8.87
C SER A 534 -18.58 19.80 9.83
N GLU A 535 -17.82 20.55 10.61
CA GLU A 535 -18.38 21.50 11.58
C GLU A 535 -17.95 22.93 11.30
N LYS A 536 -18.79 23.89 11.73
CA LYS A 536 -18.50 25.34 11.70
C LYS A 536 -18.14 25.80 10.28
N SER A 537 -17.14 26.66 10.13
CA SER A 537 -16.68 27.12 8.81
C SER A 537 -15.97 26.05 7.98
N SER A 538 -15.73 24.86 8.54
CA SER A 538 -14.91 23.84 7.90
C SER A 538 -15.61 23.19 6.73
N LYS A 539 -14.79 22.77 5.79
CA LYS A 539 -15.18 21.98 4.64
C LYS A 539 -14.41 20.68 4.65
N THR A 540 -15.14 19.58 4.53
CA THR A 540 -14.58 18.23 4.40
C THR A 540 -14.80 17.77 2.97
N TYR A 541 -13.69 17.49 2.28
CA TYR A 541 -13.66 16.91 0.96
C TYR A 541 -13.47 15.39 1.07
N ILE A 542 -14.26 14.64 0.30
CA ILE A 542 -14.19 13.19 0.20
C ILE A 542 -14.02 12.79 -1.26
N ASN A 543 -13.11 11.86 -1.51
CA ASN A 543 -12.83 11.28 -2.81
C ASN A 543 -12.46 9.80 -2.68
N ARG A 544 -12.44 9.06 -3.79
CA ARG A 544 -11.95 7.68 -3.92
C ARG A 544 -12.46 6.76 -2.80
N ILE A 545 -13.77 6.58 -2.72
CA ILE A 545 -14.34 5.59 -1.78
C ILE A 545 -14.24 4.22 -2.44
N ARG A 546 -13.44 3.34 -1.85
CA ARG A 546 -13.35 1.94 -2.27
C ARG A 546 -13.71 1.01 -1.13
N ILE A 547 -14.62 0.07 -1.38
CA ILE A 547 -15.02 -0.93 -0.40
C ILE A 547 -14.97 -2.31 -1.06
N TYR A 548 -14.31 -3.27 -0.42
CA TYR A 548 -14.12 -4.61 -0.95
C TYR A 548 -13.91 -5.64 0.17
N ASP A 549 -14.27 -6.91 -0.08
CA ASP A 549 -13.92 -8.00 0.84
C ASP A 549 -12.41 -8.23 0.69
N CYS A 550 -11.65 -8.26 1.78
CA CYS A 550 -10.20 -8.50 1.72
C CYS A 550 -9.86 -9.92 1.25
N ALA A 551 -10.84 -10.80 1.31
CA ALA A 551 -10.82 -12.05 0.58
C ALA A 551 -10.47 -11.91 -0.89
N ASP A 552 -10.90 -10.80 -1.49
CA ASP A 552 -10.88 -10.60 -2.93
C ASP A 552 -9.45 -10.54 -3.47
N PHE A 553 -8.50 -10.18 -2.60
CA PHE A 553 -7.07 -10.18 -2.91
C PHE A 553 -6.26 -11.35 -2.32
N SER A 554 -6.86 -12.21 -1.47
CA SER A 554 -6.12 -13.23 -0.71
C SER A 554 -6.69 -14.66 -0.75
N ARG A 555 -7.96 -14.88 -1.12
CA ARG A 555 -8.61 -16.22 -1.12
C ARG A 555 -8.47 -16.99 -2.42
N GLY A 556 -8.18 -16.32 -3.53
CA GLY A 556 -7.89 -16.96 -4.82
C GLY A 556 -6.41 -16.80 -5.15
N ILE A 557 -5.63 -17.87 -5.03
CA ILE A 557 -4.28 -17.89 -5.59
C ILE A 557 -4.43 -17.92 -7.11
N LEU A 558 -4.11 -16.81 -7.77
CA LEU A 558 -4.26 -16.63 -9.21
C LEU A 558 -2.93 -16.24 -9.87
N PRO A 559 -2.55 -16.89 -11.00
CA PRO A 559 -3.22 -18.06 -11.59
C PRO A 559 -3.17 -19.30 -10.68
N ASN A 560 -4.20 -20.16 -10.74
CA ASN A 560 -4.27 -21.38 -9.92
C ASN A 560 -3.38 -22.49 -10.51
N ALA A 561 -2.07 -22.27 -10.42
CA ALA A 561 -1.04 -23.22 -10.81
C ALA A 561 -0.68 -24.15 -9.64
N LYS A 562 0.30 -25.04 -9.85
CA LYS A 562 0.81 -25.91 -8.78
C LYS A 562 1.28 -25.07 -7.59
N ILE A 563 0.78 -25.41 -6.39
CA ILE A 563 1.11 -24.71 -5.15
C ILE A 563 2.28 -25.40 -4.44
N PHE A 564 3.28 -24.60 -4.10
CA PHE A 564 4.45 -24.96 -3.30
C PHE A 564 4.28 -24.31 -1.92
N ASP A 565 3.52 -24.98 -1.04
CA ASP A 565 3.22 -24.50 0.32
C ASP A 565 4.43 -24.67 1.24
N VAL A 566 5.04 -23.54 1.64
CA VAL A 566 6.28 -23.54 2.41
C VAL A 566 6.14 -24.21 3.78
N LYS A 567 4.92 -24.34 4.34
CA LYS A 567 4.70 -24.98 5.65
C LYS A 567 4.50 -26.50 5.55
N LYS A 568 4.40 -27.05 4.34
CA LYS A 568 4.20 -28.49 4.09
C LYS A 568 5.50 -29.16 3.68
N ALA A 569 5.52 -30.48 3.76
CA ALA A 569 6.61 -31.27 3.21
C ALA A 569 6.71 -31.03 1.69
N PRO A 570 7.92 -30.89 1.12
CA PRO A 570 9.23 -31.11 1.77
C PRO A 570 9.83 -29.90 2.51
N TYR A 571 9.22 -28.71 2.44
CA TYR A 571 9.81 -27.45 2.91
C TYR A 571 9.75 -27.27 4.43
N ASN A 572 8.58 -27.49 5.05
CA ASN A 572 8.37 -27.46 6.51
C ASN A 572 8.87 -26.17 7.22
N ALA A 573 8.68 -24.99 6.62
CA ALA A 573 8.93 -23.71 7.26
C ALA A 573 7.95 -23.45 8.42
N LYS A 574 8.43 -22.87 9.53
CA LYS A 574 7.63 -22.72 10.75
C LYS A 574 6.82 -21.43 10.78
N GLY A 575 7.45 -20.31 10.40
CA GLY A 575 6.85 -18.99 10.49
C GLY A 575 6.75 -18.47 11.94
N ASP A 576 7.76 -18.74 12.77
CA ASP A 576 7.80 -18.43 14.21
C ASP A 576 8.56 -17.14 14.57
N LYS A 577 8.92 -16.32 13.56
CA LYS A 577 9.75 -15.10 13.65
C LYS A 577 11.21 -15.32 14.07
N LYS A 578 11.61 -16.53 14.46
CA LYS A 578 12.89 -16.81 15.12
C LYS A 578 13.79 -17.71 14.29
N THR A 579 13.22 -18.76 13.72
CA THR A 579 13.93 -19.72 12.88
C THR A 579 14.26 -19.02 11.56
N LEU A 580 15.53 -19.06 11.12
CA LEU A 580 15.91 -18.61 9.79
C LEU A 580 15.40 -19.62 8.76
N GLU A 581 14.49 -19.21 7.89
CA GLU A 581 13.74 -20.08 6.96
C GLU A 581 14.23 -19.97 5.51
N THR A 582 15.34 -19.28 5.26
CA THR A 582 15.85 -18.95 3.91
C THR A 582 15.95 -20.17 3.01
N ASP A 583 16.63 -21.23 3.44
CA ASP A 583 16.81 -22.43 2.62
C ASP A 583 15.49 -23.13 2.27
N LYS A 584 14.51 -23.11 3.17
CA LYS A 584 13.22 -23.79 2.96
C LYS A 584 12.36 -23.03 1.97
N ILE A 585 12.31 -21.71 2.08
CA ILE A 585 11.57 -20.85 1.16
C ILE A 585 12.27 -20.83 -0.20
N GLN A 586 13.61 -20.72 -0.22
CA GLN A 586 14.39 -20.78 -1.45
C GLN A 586 14.19 -22.11 -2.17
N LYS A 587 14.16 -23.24 -1.46
CA LYS A 587 13.85 -24.52 -2.08
C LYS A 587 12.47 -24.54 -2.74
N ALA A 588 11.46 -23.93 -2.11
CA ALA A 588 10.12 -23.83 -2.72
C ALA A 588 10.14 -22.97 -4.00
N ILE A 589 10.91 -21.88 -4.01
CA ILE A 589 11.14 -21.04 -5.20
C ILE A 589 11.85 -21.83 -6.31
N ASP A 590 12.91 -22.56 -5.97
CA ASP A 590 13.67 -23.36 -6.93
C ASP A 590 12.83 -24.48 -7.54
N ASP A 591 11.97 -25.14 -6.74
CA ASP A 591 11.06 -26.18 -7.21
C ASP A 591 9.89 -25.61 -8.06
N ALA A 592 9.54 -24.33 -7.88
CA ALA A 592 8.49 -23.64 -8.63
C ALA A 592 8.96 -23.07 -9.98
N ALA A 593 10.26 -22.86 -10.16
CA ALA A 593 10.86 -22.28 -11.35
C ALA A 593 10.39 -22.94 -12.66
N TYR A 594 10.01 -22.14 -13.66
CA TYR A 594 9.58 -22.59 -15.00
C TYR A 594 8.28 -23.40 -15.03
N THR A 595 7.55 -23.51 -13.91
CA THR A 595 6.31 -24.31 -13.82
C THR A 595 5.03 -23.48 -13.93
N GLY A 596 5.12 -22.14 -13.93
CA GLY A 596 3.99 -21.24 -13.70
C GLY A 596 3.47 -21.28 -12.25
N GLY A 597 4.11 -22.06 -11.38
CA GLY A 597 3.64 -22.40 -10.04
C GLY A 597 3.67 -21.26 -9.03
N THR A 598 2.99 -21.47 -7.89
CA THR A 598 2.90 -20.49 -6.81
C THR A 598 3.61 -20.98 -5.55
N VAL A 599 4.59 -20.23 -5.08
CA VAL A 599 5.16 -20.35 -3.73
C VAL A 599 4.20 -19.68 -2.75
N TYR A 600 3.61 -20.44 -1.84
CA TYR A 600 2.60 -19.96 -0.91
C TYR A 600 3.16 -19.80 0.50
N ILE A 601 3.25 -18.56 0.97
CA ILE A 601 3.72 -18.18 2.32
C ILE A 601 2.53 -17.67 3.12
N HIS A 602 2.18 -18.33 4.23
CA HIS A 602 0.97 -18.00 4.98
C HIS A 602 1.10 -18.29 6.49
N ASN A 603 0.21 -17.71 7.30
CA ASN A 603 0.06 -18.00 8.73
C ASN A 603 1.38 -17.98 9.54
N GLY A 604 2.03 -16.82 9.63
CA GLY A 604 3.23 -16.67 10.46
C GLY A 604 4.17 -15.54 10.04
N THR A 605 5.26 -15.38 10.79
CA THR A 605 6.34 -14.46 10.43
C THR A 605 7.59 -15.26 10.10
N PHE A 606 8.13 -15.11 8.90
CA PHE A 606 9.22 -15.93 8.37
C PHE A 606 10.50 -15.11 8.33
N LEU A 607 11.41 -15.34 9.29
CA LEU A 607 12.71 -14.69 9.30
C LEU A 607 13.58 -15.26 8.18
N THR A 608 14.13 -14.42 7.31
CA THR A 608 14.94 -14.87 6.16
C THR A 608 16.00 -13.83 5.76
N GLY A 609 17.08 -14.29 5.13
CA GLY A 609 17.90 -13.50 4.20
C GLY A 609 17.27 -13.40 2.81
N SER A 610 18.11 -13.16 1.80
CA SER A 610 17.67 -12.98 0.41
C SER A 610 16.92 -14.20 -0.15
N LEU A 611 15.78 -13.94 -0.78
CA LEU A 611 15.01 -14.89 -1.59
C LEU A 611 15.24 -14.56 -3.07
N ILE A 612 15.81 -15.50 -3.82
CA ILE A 612 16.18 -15.33 -5.23
C ILE A 612 15.10 -15.92 -6.12
N LEU A 613 14.32 -15.05 -6.76
CA LEU A 613 13.24 -15.41 -7.67
C LEU A 613 13.76 -16.12 -8.93
N LYS A 614 12.86 -16.88 -9.56
CA LYS A 614 13.10 -17.64 -10.80
C LYS A 614 12.04 -17.31 -11.84
N PRO A 615 12.26 -17.60 -13.15
CA PRO A 615 11.24 -17.37 -14.18
C PRO A 615 9.98 -18.23 -13.98
N ASP A 616 8.87 -17.77 -14.55
CA ASP A 616 7.54 -18.40 -14.57
C ASP A 616 7.09 -18.90 -13.19
N MET A 617 6.99 -17.98 -12.24
CA MET A 617 6.47 -18.31 -10.90
C MET A 617 5.77 -17.13 -10.22
N THR A 618 4.91 -17.45 -9.25
CA THR A 618 4.25 -16.49 -8.37
C THR A 618 4.74 -16.65 -6.94
N LEU A 619 5.24 -15.59 -6.32
CA LEU A 619 5.48 -15.49 -4.88
C LEU A 619 4.22 -14.92 -4.22
N PHE A 620 3.42 -15.79 -3.59
CA PHE A 620 2.18 -15.41 -2.95
C PHE A 620 2.36 -15.35 -1.43
N ILE A 621 2.33 -14.13 -0.90
CA ILE A 621 2.45 -13.82 0.53
C ILE A 621 1.04 -13.53 1.02
N ASP A 622 0.43 -14.51 1.68
CA ASP A 622 -0.90 -14.38 2.26
C ASP A 622 -0.94 -13.23 3.27
N ARG A 623 -2.08 -12.55 3.39
CA ARG A 623 -2.32 -11.49 4.37
C ARG A 623 -2.00 -11.84 5.83
N SER A 624 -2.02 -13.12 6.18
CA SER A 624 -1.67 -13.63 7.50
C SER A 624 -0.16 -13.83 7.70
N ALA A 625 0.64 -13.58 6.67
CA ALA A 625 2.08 -13.75 6.67
C ALA A 625 2.87 -12.44 6.63
N THR A 626 4.05 -12.50 7.23
CA THR A 626 5.11 -11.49 7.09
C THR A 626 6.41 -12.18 6.74
N VAL A 627 7.04 -11.79 5.63
CA VAL A 627 8.43 -12.16 5.32
C VAL A 627 9.32 -11.10 5.98
N LEU A 628 10.14 -11.51 6.94
CA LEU A 628 10.92 -10.62 7.79
C LEU A 628 12.41 -10.75 7.47
N GLY A 629 13.04 -9.65 7.06
CA GLY A 629 14.48 -9.58 6.86
C GLY A 629 15.26 -9.81 8.16
N THR A 630 16.25 -10.68 8.11
CA THR A 630 17.24 -10.82 9.19
C THR A 630 18.14 -9.58 9.30
N GLN A 631 18.62 -9.29 10.51
CA GLN A 631 19.66 -8.27 10.75
C GLN A 631 21.07 -8.79 10.41
N ASP A 632 21.22 -10.09 10.19
CA ASP A 632 22.49 -10.68 9.77
C ASP A 632 22.77 -10.33 8.30
N HIS A 633 23.62 -9.33 8.11
CA HIS A 633 23.98 -8.81 6.80
C HIS A 633 24.61 -9.86 5.87
N SER A 634 25.23 -10.91 6.42
CA SER A 634 25.83 -11.99 5.62
C SER A 634 24.79 -12.86 4.89
N GLN A 635 23.52 -12.80 5.30
CA GLN A 635 22.42 -13.55 4.69
C GLN A 635 21.88 -12.89 3.41
N TYR A 636 22.42 -11.72 3.04
CA TYR A 636 22.05 -11.02 1.81
C TYR A 636 23.20 -11.11 0.83
N ARG A 637 22.99 -11.78 -0.30
CA ARG A 637 24.06 -11.94 -1.29
C ARG A 637 24.40 -10.59 -1.91
N LEU A 638 25.68 -10.23 -1.90
CA LEU A 638 26.19 -9.12 -2.70
C LEU A 638 26.18 -9.50 -4.18
N VAL A 639 25.52 -8.69 -4.99
CA VAL A 639 25.43 -8.86 -6.44
C VAL A 639 25.80 -7.55 -7.12
N ALA A 640 26.60 -7.62 -8.18
CA ALA A 640 26.86 -6.51 -9.09
C ALA A 640 26.11 -6.82 -10.40
N PRO A 641 24.82 -6.46 -10.51
CA PRO A 641 24.03 -6.82 -11.68
C PRO A 641 24.51 -6.02 -12.90
N GLY A 642 24.95 -6.73 -13.93
CA GLY A 642 25.33 -6.14 -15.23
C GLY A 642 26.42 -5.06 -15.19
N ILE A 643 26.27 -4.04 -16.05
CA ILE A 643 27.28 -2.96 -16.26
C ILE A 643 26.73 -1.56 -15.93
N SER A 644 25.50 -1.46 -15.43
CA SER A 644 24.85 -0.20 -15.05
C SER A 644 25.69 0.55 -14.02
N LEU A 645 25.85 1.88 -14.18
CA LEU A 645 26.56 2.69 -13.19
C LEU A 645 25.85 2.70 -11.84
N CYS A 646 24.51 2.62 -11.83
CA CYS A 646 23.74 2.49 -10.59
C CYS A 646 24.03 1.14 -9.93
N ALA A 647 23.96 0.05 -10.69
CA ALA A 647 24.27 -1.30 -10.18
C ALA A 647 25.68 -1.41 -9.58
N ILE A 648 26.68 -0.84 -10.26
CA ILE A 648 28.09 -0.87 -9.82
C ILE A 648 28.30 -0.01 -8.57
N ARG A 649 27.58 1.11 -8.43
CA ARG A 649 27.74 2.03 -7.28
C ARG A 649 26.96 1.59 -6.04
N GLN A 650 25.82 0.92 -6.22
CA GLN A 650 24.93 0.52 -5.15
C GLN A 650 25.20 -0.91 -4.62
N LEU A 651 25.99 -1.72 -5.35
CA LEU A 651 26.46 -3.06 -4.93
C LEU A 651 25.31 -3.92 -4.37
N GLY A 652 24.30 -4.09 -5.23
CA GLY A 652 23.00 -4.72 -5.03
C GLY A 652 22.84 -5.77 -3.93
N ARG A 653 21.83 -5.59 -3.08
CA ARG A 653 21.28 -6.60 -2.18
C ARG A 653 19.75 -6.43 -2.10
N GLY A 654 19.02 -7.52 -1.93
CA GLY A 654 17.56 -7.46 -1.78
C GLY A 654 17.03 -8.56 -0.86
N LEU A 655 16.00 -8.25 -0.07
CA LEU A 655 15.23 -9.27 0.65
C LEU A 655 14.54 -10.22 -0.33
N VAL A 656 13.94 -9.67 -1.38
CA VAL A 656 13.47 -10.38 -2.56
C VAL A 656 14.24 -9.87 -3.77
N TYR A 657 14.98 -10.76 -4.41
CA TYR A 657 15.87 -10.44 -5.52
C TYR A 657 15.52 -11.24 -6.77
N GLY A 658 15.60 -10.61 -7.94
CA GLY A 658 15.46 -11.28 -9.24
C GLY A 658 16.41 -10.66 -10.26
N GLU A 659 17.06 -11.50 -11.04
CA GLU A 659 17.98 -11.08 -12.11
C GLU A 659 17.77 -11.97 -13.33
N ASN A 660 17.63 -11.36 -14.51
CA ASN A 660 17.34 -12.07 -15.77
C ASN A 660 16.12 -13.01 -15.66
N VAL A 661 15.09 -12.58 -14.92
CA VAL A 661 13.85 -13.36 -14.78
C VAL A 661 12.77 -12.82 -15.71
N SER A 662 11.87 -13.70 -16.11
CA SER A 662 10.66 -13.32 -16.87
C SER A 662 9.41 -13.97 -16.31
N ASN A 663 8.27 -13.28 -16.45
CA ASN A 663 6.95 -13.75 -16.02
C ASN A 663 6.94 -14.10 -14.51
N VAL A 664 7.18 -13.09 -13.69
CA VAL A 664 7.25 -13.23 -12.23
C VAL A 664 6.22 -12.33 -11.56
N ARG A 665 5.48 -12.91 -10.60
CA ARG A 665 4.47 -12.20 -9.82
C ARG A 665 4.78 -12.21 -8.33
N ILE A 666 4.67 -11.07 -7.65
CA ILE A 666 4.72 -10.94 -6.19
C ILE A 666 3.36 -10.39 -5.73
N THR A 667 2.60 -11.15 -4.95
CA THR A 667 1.21 -10.80 -4.57
C THR A 667 0.73 -11.46 -3.26
N GLY A 668 -0.52 -11.25 -2.85
CA GLY A 668 -1.22 -12.09 -1.85
C GLY A 668 -1.79 -11.37 -0.60
N GLY A 669 -1.56 -10.07 -0.46
CA GLY A 669 -2.10 -9.25 0.64
C GLY A 669 -1.24 -9.21 1.92
N GLY A 670 -0.12 -9.94 1.95
CA GLY A 670 0.80 -10.02 3.08
C GLY A 670 1.86 -8.92 3.13
N THR A 671 2.80 -9.05 4.05
CA THR A 671 3.81 -8.02 4.33
C THR A 671 5.24 -8.49 4.02
N LEU A 672 6.00 -7.66 3.32
CA LEU A 672 7.46 -7.70 3.28
C LEU A 672 8.02 -6.69 4.30
N ASP A 673 8.69 -7.17 5.33
CA ASP A 673 9.29 -6.35 6.38
C ASP A 673 10.81 -6.41 6.24
N GLY A 674 11.41 -5.32 5.76
CA GLY A 674 12.87 -5.24 5.58
C GLY A 674 13.65 -5.24 6.90
N ASN A 675 12.96 -5.01 8.03
CA ASN A 675 13.56 -4.92 9.37
C ASN A 675 14.69 -3.88 9.47
N GLY A 676 14.78 -2.91 8.57
CA GLY A 676 15.86 -1.92 8.55
C GLY A 676 15.82 -1.00 9.78
N THR A 677 16.92 -0.92 10.51
CA THR A 677 17.07 -0.05 11.69
C THR A 677 18.11 1.06 11.52
N TYR A 678 18.75 1.16 10.35
CA TYR A 678 19.85 2.10 10.07
C TYR A 678 19.42 3.55 10.26
N ARG A 679 20.00 4.34 11.18
CA ARG A 679 19.56 5.74 11.43
C ARG A 679 20.20 6.74 10.44
N TYR A 680 19.67 7.97 10.39
CA TYR A 680 20.20 9.09 9.58
C TYR A 680 21.71 9.28 9.76
N LYS A 681 22.44 9.41 8.64
CA LYS A 681 23.92 9.46 8.53
C LYS A 681 24.72 8.22 8.95
N MET A 682 24.09 7.06 9.17
CA MET A 682 24.81 5.77 9.14
C MET A 682 25.19 5.33 7.70
N ASN A 683 25.11 6.21 6.69
CA ASN A 683 25.08 5.80 5.30
C ASN A 683 26.31 6.10 4.45
N ASP A 684 26.55 5.07 3.63
CA ASP A 684 27.49 4.85 2.55
C ASP A 684 28.94 4.88 3.05
N PRO A 685 29.50 3.74 3.47
CA PRO A 685 30.88 3.75 3.96
C PRO A 685 31.74 4.27 2.81
N LEU A 686 32.44 5.39 3.05
CA LEU A 686 33.31 5.98 2.03
C LEU A 686 34.38 4.97 1.57
N ASN A 687 34.69 3.99 2.42
CA ASN A 687 35.62 2.88 2.21
C ASN A 687 34.93 1.55 2.52
N ASN A 688 35.14 0.49 1.73
CA ASN A 688 34.59 -0.86 1.96
C ASN A 688 33.06 -1.04 1.73
N ARG A 689 32.49 -0.31 0.76
CA ARG A 689 31.06 -0.34 0.35
C ARG A 689 30.44 -1.73 0.22
N GLU A 690 31.20 -2.72 -0.23
CA GLU A 690 30.73 -4.10 -0.39
C GLU A 690 30.24 -4.72 0.93
N ALA A 691 30.94 -4.44 2.04
CA ALA A 691 30.63 -5.01 3.34
C ALA A 691 29.43 -4.34 4.02
N ASP A 692 29.10 -3.08 3.70
CA ASP A 692 28.01 -2.34 4.35
C ASP A 692 26.87 -1.95 3.40
N ALA A 693 26.86 -2.44 2.15
CA ALA A 693 25.78 -2.22 1.18
C ALA A 693 24.44 -2.74 1.74
N ARG A 694 23.46 -1.86 1.96
CA ARG A 694 22.20 -2.21 2.63
C ARG A 694 21.21 -2.87 1.64
N PRO A 695 20.40 -3.85 2.08
CA PRO A 695 19.45 -4.52 1.20
C PRO A 695 18.19 -3.67 0.93
N ASP A 696 17.76 -3.68 -0.33
CA ASP A 696 16.42 -3.24 -0.72
C ASP A 696 15.37 -4.26 -0.29
N ILE A 697 14.08 -3.90 -0.29
CA ILE A 697 13.02 -4.90 -0.06
C ILE A 697 12.83 -5.75 -1.33
N VAL A 698 12.56 -5.12 -2.47
CA VAL A 698 12.44 -5.79 -3.76
C VAL A 698 13.44 -5.19 -4.75
N TYR A 699 14.35 -6.01 -5.25
CA TYR A 699 15.31 -5.60 -6.28
C TYR A 699 15.27 -6.55 -7.48
N ILE A 700 14.79 -6.04 -8.62
CA ILE A 700 14.60 -6.80 -9.86
C ILE A 700 15.46 -6.17 -10.94
N THR A 701 16.34 -6.93 -11.58
CA THR A 701 17.29 -6.41 -12.57
C THR A 701 17.25 -7.18 -13.88
N TYR A 702 17.46 -6.50 -15.02
CA TYR A 702 17.55 -7.12 -16.35
C TYR A 702 16.41 -8.09 -16.68
N SER A 703 15.20 -7.77 -16.22
CA SER A 703 14.06 -8.69 -16.20
C SER A 703 12.90 -8.14 -17.00
N ASN A 704 11.96 -9.00 -17.39
CA ASN A 704 10.79 -8.61 -18.17
C ASN A 704 9.51 -9.29 -17.66
N ASP A 705 8.34 -8.72 -17.94
CA ASP A 705 7.03 -9.30 -17.59
C ASP A 705 6.91 -9.50 -16.07
N ILE A 706 7.00 -8.40 -15.31
CA ILE A 706 7.05 -8.38 -13.85
C ILE A 706 5.78 -7.75 -13.28
N THR A 707 5.14 -8.45 -12.34
CA THR A 707 3.96 -7.93 -11.63
C THR A 707 4.20 -7.91 -10.13
N ILE A 708 4.15 -6.73 -9.51
CA ILE A 708 4.22 -6.54 -8.06
C ILE A 708 2.92 -5.88 -7.62
N GLU A 709 2.09 -6.61 -6.89
CA GLU A 709 0.76 -6.10 -6.55
C GLU A 709 0.23 -6.58 -5.21
N ASN A 710 -0.66 -5.81 -4.59
CA ASN A 710 -1.39 -6.22 -3.39
C ASN A 710 -0.45 -6.71 -2.26
N VAL A 711 0.69 -6.06 -2.04
CA VAL A 711 1.59 -6.36 -0.92
C VAL A 711 1.89 -5.10 -0.13
N ASP A 712 1.99 -5.28 1.18
CA ASP A 712 2.45 -4.23 2.09
C ASP A 712 3.97 -4.36 2.24
N MET A 713 4.69 -3.24 2.28
CA MET A 713 6.12 -3.24 2.57
C MET A 713 6.43 -2.22 3.65
N LYS A 714 7.35 -2.55 4.55
CA LYS A 714 7.76 -1.61 5.59
C LYS A 714 9.20 -1.78 6.01
N SER A 715 9.74 -0.74 6.63
CA SER A 715 11.06 -0.77 7.27
C SER A 715 12.18 -1.23 6.32
N SER A 716 12.26 -0.67 5.11
CA SER A 716 13.33 -1.01 4.15
C SER A 716 14.73 -0.73 4.75
N ALA A 717 15.78 -1.50 4.48
CA ALA A 717 17.11 -1.07 4.93
C ALA A 717 17.71 0.02 4.02
N PHE A 718 17.25 0.09 2.77
CA PHE A 718 17.67 1.05 1.75
C PHE A 718 16.48 1.43 0.86
N TRP A 719 16.59 1.33 -0.47
CA TRP A 719 15.47 1.57 -1.37
C TRP A 719 14.41 0.48 -1.23
N THR A 720 13.17 0.76 -1.59
CA THR A 720 12.06 -0.15 -1.28
C THR A 720 11.76 -1.07 -2.46
N VAL A 721 11.38 -0.52 -3.62
CA VAL A 721 11.09 -1.29 -4.83
C VAL A 721 11.92 -0.75 -5.98
N VAL A 722 12.86 -1.57 -6.46
CA VAL A 722 13.85 -1.16 -7.45
C VAL A 722 13.79 -2.11 -8.65
N PRO A 723 13.08 -1.77 -9.73
CA PRO A 723 13.34 -2.37 -11.03
C PRO A 723 14.50 -1.63 -11.72
N LEU A 724 15.49 -2.38 -12.19
CA LEU A 724 16.67 -1.87 -12.90
C LEU A 724 16.82 -2.51 -14.27
N SER A 725 17.02 -1.71 -15.32
CA SER A 725 17.21 -2.14 -16.71
C SER A 725 16.18 -3.21 -17.12
N SER A 726 14.92 -2.99 -16.75
CA SER A 726 13.85 -4.00 -16.85
C SER A 726 12.64 -3.44 -17.61
N GLY A 727 11.92 -4.31 -18.30
CA GLY A 727 10.80 -3.96 -19.17
C GLY A 727 9.49 -4.63 -18.76
N ASN A 728 8.36 -4.17 -19.30
CA ASN A 728 7.06 -4.83 -19.14
C ASN A 728 6.66 -5.03 -17.67
N ILE A 729 6.48 -3.94 -16.93
CA ILE A 729 6.32 -3.98 -15.46
C ILE A 729 4.97 -3.42 -15.04
N THR A 730 4.28 -4.12 -14.13
CA THR A 730 3.11 -3.61 -13.40
C THR A 730 3.42 -3.53 -11.92
N ILE A 731 3.29 -2.34 -11.34
CA ILE A 731 3.28 -2.13 -9.90
C ILE A 731 1.93 -1.54 -9.50
N ARG A 732 1.18 -2.20 -8.63
CA ARG A 732 -0.11 -1.66 -8.19
C ARG A 732 -0.56 -2.06 -6.80
N ASN A 733 -1.44 -1.26 -6.20
CA ASN A 733 -2.08 -1.58 -4.91
C ASN A 733 -1.08 -1.87 -3.78
N LEU A 734 0.07 -1.19 -3.79
CA LEU A 734 1.07 -1.33 -2.74
C LEU A 734 0.80 -0.37 -1.59
N ASN A 735 1.13 -0.78 -0.37
CA ASN A 735 1.22 0.13 0.78
C ASN A 735 2.66 0.09 1.31
N LEU A 736 3.39 1.19 1.14
CA LEU A 736 4.79 1.30 1.55
C LEU A 736 4.90 2.19 2.79
N ASP A 737 5.47 1.64 3.87
CA ASP A 737 5.81 2.34 5.11
C ASP A 737 7.32 2.33 5.35
N CYS A 738 8.00 3.22 4.64
CA CYS A 738 9.45 3.29 4.62
C CYS A 738 9.94 4.66 5.14
N MET A 739 9.22 5.28 6.08
CA MET A 739 9.75 6.44 6.80
C MET A 739 10.95 6.08 7.65
N ASN A 740 11.73 7.09 8.04
CA ASN A 740 12.61 7.07 9.21
C ASN A 740 13.98 6.40 9.06
N THR A 741 14.50 6.22 7.84
CA THR A 741 15.94 6.02 7.61
C THR A 741 16.39 6.66 6.30
N PRO A 742 17.67 7.05 6.18
CA PRO A 742 18.20 7.68 4.96
C PRO A 742 18.12 6.75 3.73
N ASN A 743 17.80 7.34 2.57
CA ASN A 743 17.66 6.68 1.28
C ASN A 743 16.63 5.55 1.29
N ARG A 744 15.44 5.84 1.84
CA ARG A 744 14.26 4.96 1.76
C ARG A 744 13.29 5.49 0.72
N ASP A 745 13.78 5.55 -0.51
CA ASP A 745 12.98 5.81 -1.68
C ASP A 745 11.86 4.76 -1.77
N GLY A 746 10.68 5.16 -2.25
CA GLY A 746 9.51 4.29 -2.35
C GLY A 746 9.56 3.36 -3.55
N ILE A 747 9.60 3.91 -4.76
CA ILE A 747 9.76 3.12 -5.99
C ILE A 747 10.79 3.83 -6.86
N ASP A 748 11.79 3.07 -7.30
CA ASP A 748 12.95 3.55 -8.05
C ASP A 748 13.05 2.87 -9.41
N PRO A 749 12.29 3.31 -10.43
CA PRO A 749 12.51 2.84 -11.79
C PRO A 749 13.88 3.33 -12.28
N VAL A 750 14.82 2.40 -12.46
CA VAL A 750 16.16 2.68 -12.99
C VAL A 750 16.27 2.07 -14.38
N ASP A 751 16.44 2.90 -15.42
CA ASP A 751 16.61 2.42 -16.81
C ASP A 751 15.49 1.47 -17.29
N CYS A 752 14.26 1.64 -16.78
CA CYS A 752 13.12 0.80 -17.13
C CYS A 752 12.34 1.35 -18.33
N HIS A 753 11.66 0.46 -19.06
CA HIS A 753 10.71 0.84 -20.12
C HIS A 753 9.40 0.04 -19.98
N ASP A 754 8.31 0.53 -20.58
CA ASP A 754 6.99 -0.13 -20.58
C ASP A 754 6.51 -0.54 -19.17
N MET A 755 6.36 0.46 -18.29
CA MET A 755 5.99 0.29 -16.90
C MET A 755 4.72 1.06 -16.52
N THR A 756 3.83 0.41 -15.75
CA THR A 756 2.65 1.04 -15.13
C THR A 756 2.77 0.99 -13.60
N ILE A 757 2.63 2.15 -12.95
CA ILE A 757 2.49 2.28 -11.49
C ILE A 757 1.10 2.86 -11.20
N SER A 758 0.29 2.19 -10.38
CA SER A 758 -1.08 2.66 -10.09
C SER A 758 -1.57 2.26 -8.70
N ASN A 759 -2.41 3.10 -8.08
CA ASN A 759 -3.07 2.79 -6.80
C ASN A 759 -2.12 2.44 -5.63
N CYS A 760 -0.87 2.88 -5.66
CA CYS A 760 0.06 2.69 -4.55
C CYS A 760 -0.05 3.84 -3.54
N ASN A 761 0.01 3.51 -2.27
CA ASN A 761 0.19 4.46 -1.17
C ASN A 761 1.64 4.38 -0.71
N ILE A 762 2.36 5.50 -0.81
CA ILE A 762 3.80 5.53 -0.55
C ILE A 762 4.10 6.53 0.54
N MET A 763 4.58 6.03 1.66
CA MET A 763 5.20 6.81 2.72
C MET A 763 6.70 6.51 2.71
N ALA A 764 7.50 7.42 2.16
CA ALA A 764 8.93 7.25 1.93
C ALA A 764 9.75 8.19 2.82
N GLY A 765 10.88 7.71 3.33
CA GLY A 765 11.83 8.52 4.10
C GLY A 765 12.70 9.42 3.22
N ASP A 766 12.68 9.19 1.92
CA ASP A 766 13.35 9.94 0.85
C ASP A 766 12.32 10.18 -0.29
N ASP A 767 12.70 10.07 -1.56
CA ASP A 767 11.78 10.20 -2.69
C ASP A 767 10.62 9.17 -2.68
N GLY A 768 9.37 9.62 -2.83
CA GLY A 768 8.23 8.70 -2.99
C GLY A 768 8.30 7.89 -4.29
N LEU A 769 8.62 8.57 -5.40
CA LEU A 769 8.92 7.97 -6.70
C LEU A 769 10.18 8.64 -7.24
N CYS A 770 11.21 7.86 -7.56
CA CYS A 770 12.46 8.41 -8.11
C CYS A 770 12.82 7.74 -9.43
N PHE A 771 12.63 8.45 -10.54
CA PHE A 771 13.03 7.97 -11.86
C PHE A 771 14.51 8.23 -12.07
N LYS A 772 15.29 7.18 -12.37
CA LYS A 772 16.74 7.28 -12.55
C LYS A 772 17.17 6.68 -13.90
N THR A 773 18.27 7.21 -14.44
CA THR A 773 18.91 6.69 -15.66
C THR A 773 20.41 6.57 -15.44
N SER A 774 20.98 5.40 -15.70
CA SER A 774 22.34 5.07 -15.29
C SER A 774 23.10 4.14 -16.23
N ASP A 775 22.41 3.53 -17.19
CA ASP A 775 23.03 2.86 -18.33
C ASP A 775 23.68 3.90 -19.27
N LYS A 776 24.77 3.50 -19.93
CA LYS A 776 25.57 4.39 -20.79
C LYS A 776 25.03 4.56 -22.19
#